data_AF-A0A5M4D2Z3-F1
#
_entry.id   AF-A0A5M4D2Z3-F1
#
_cell.length_a   1.000
_cell.length_b   1.000
_cell.length_c   1.000
_cell.angle_alpha   90.00
_cell.angle_beta   90.00
_cell.angle_gamma   90.00
#
_symmetry.space_group_name_H-M   'P 1'
#
loop_
_entity.id
_entity.type
_entity.pdbx_description
1 polymer ?
#
loop_
_entity_poly.entity_id
_entity_poly.type
_entity_poly.pdbx_seq_one_letter_code
_entity_poly.pdbx_strand_id
1 'polypeptide(L)'
;MSSQDSDRLHQRWAIRGQVQGVGFRPFVYRLATAHALRGWVRNDTGGVTIEAWGGAAALDAFDCDLRTSLPPLARVDHVDRRTIEPAGEWPNGFRIVASESTTAERGRVTVDSATCADCWHELFDAADRRYRHGLINCTNCGPRFTIVRDLPYDRIATTMAGFSMCARCAGEYADPGDRRFHAQPICCHECGPQVSLRMADGRLIGGDAIVEAARLLKAGLIVAIKGLGGYHLAVRAVDEIGVRELRRRKKRDFKPFALMARDLTEARRLVELSPGAEAELTSPAAPIVLARAHEGNGLAPGVAPGSHRLGVMLPSTPMQHLLMAEDLGPLVMTSANVSDEPLVKDDDEPDRRLAGVHDAVLWHDRPIERAVDDSVLLDGADGPVMLRRARGYVPAPVMMPVRTTGPGLCVGGELKNTIALVDENLCVLSQHVGDLSQMLAYTRFVRTIEDMQRLFDVEPAWVACDRHPGYLSCRFAKKLSKERGLRLIETQHHHAHAASLLVEHGRTGPIVAIVCDGVGYGDDGTAWGGEILKADLRGFERLSHLRPLRLPGGDAAAKRTGRCALSWLVDRFGPAGLEHPLVERVLPDSAERQAVGLLLRRDLNCPVSSGTGRLFDAAASLLGVCDFNHHESMSGQMLESAAFGAAQRPDLEVSLWSPYEGLPRAGRAGLIGQIDHRPLLDRLIEGLLGGEQAGALAWLFHDALARGLAEAAAAGCRSTGLQTIGLTGGVFCNELLTRRVLAWLSTTGLEVIRHVRIPPNDGGLALGQAGIGATIVREV
;
A
#
# COMPACT_ATOMS: atom_id res chain seq x y z
N MET A 1 28.94 7.48 57.78
CA MET A 1 27.90 7.64 56.73
C MET A 1 28.37 8.78 55.85
N SER A 2 29.00 8.46 54.70
CA SER A 2 29.49 9.47 53.76
C SER A 2 28.33 9.99 52.91
N SER A 3 28.47 11.23 52.43
CA SER A 3 27.50 12.01 51.66
C SER A 3 27.24 11.51 50.23
N GLN A 4 27.27 10.19 50.00
CA GLN A 4 26.95 9.55 48.71
C GLN A 4 25.66 8.72 48.74
N ASP A 5 24.96 8.65 49.89
CA ASP A 5 23.75 7.82 50.04
C ASP A 5 22.43 8.53 49.70
N SER A 6 22.43 9.81 49.31
CA SER A 6 21.20 10.58 49.04
C SER A 6 20.62 10.45 47.64
N ASP A 7 21.34 9.82 46.69
CA ASP A 7 20.92 9.71 45.28
C ASP A 7 20.59 8.27 44.87
N ARG A 8 20.05 7.46 45.79
CA ARG A 8 19.65 6.08 45.48
C ARG A 8 18.20 6.03 45.01
N LEU A 9 17.98 6.15 43.70
CA LEU A 9 16.65 6.06 43.10
C LEU A 9 16.44 4.71 42.40
N HIS A 10 15.22 4.19 42.50
CA HIS A 10 14.72 3.04 41.76
C HIS A 10 13.54 3.49 40.92
N GLN A 11 13.61 3.25 39.62
CA GLN A 11 12.55 3.61 38.69
C GLN A 11 12.17 2.44 37.81
N ARG A 12 10.88 2.39 37.48
CA ARG A 12 10.29 1.45 36.54
C ARG A 12 9.75 2.21 35.33
N TRP A 13 10.03 1.71 34.14
CA TRP A 13 9.40 2.11 32.90
C TRP A 13 8.56 0.97 32.35
N ALA A 14 7.30 1.24 32.02
CA ALA A 14 6.47 0.36 31.21
C ALA A 14 6.28 1.00 29.82
N ILE A 15 6.88 0.36 28.82
CA ILE A 15 6.92 0.82 27.44
C ILE A 15 5.90 0.05 26.60
N ARG A 16 5.02 0.76 25.90
CA ARG A 16 4.05 0.18 24.98
C ARG A 16 4.29 0.66 23.56
N GLY A 17 4.02 -0.20 22.58
CA GLY A 17 4.12 0.10 21.15
C GLY A 17 4.74 -1.06 20.36
N GLN A 18 5.39 -0.74 19.24
CA GLN A 18 6.21 -1.68 18.47
C GLN A 18 7.60 -1.75 19.11
N VAL A 19 7.71 -2.47 20.22
CA VAL A 19 8.95 -2.56 21.02
C VAL A 19 9.44 -3.99 21.24
N GLN A 20 8.76 -4.97 20.65
CA GLN A 20 9.14 -6.38 20.71
C GLN A 20 9.58 -6.86 19.32
N GLY A 21 10.59 -7.74 19.25
CA GLY A 21 11.12 -8.24 17.97
C GLY A 21 11.97 -7.23 17.18
N VAL A 22 12.20 -6.02 17.72
CA VAL A 22 12.83 -4.88 17.03
C VAL A 22 14.18 -4.47 17.63
N GLY A 23 14.84 -5.38 18.35
CA GLY A 23 16.12 -5.08 19.01
C GLY A 23 16.04 -4.16 20.24
N PHE A 24 14.83 -3.94 20.80
CA PHE A 24 14.61 -3.01 21.91
C PHE A 24 15.31 -3.43 23.22
N ARG A 25 15.23 -4.70 23.63
CA ARG A 25 15.92 -5.20 24.83
C ARG A 25 17.46 -5.02 24.76
N PRO A 26 18.14 -5.42 23.65
CA PRO A 26 19.56 -5.10 23.47
C PRO A 26 19.85 -3.59 23.51
N PHE A 27 18.99 -2.77 22.92
CA PHE A 27 19.12 -1.32 22.98
C PHE A 27 19.06 -0.78 24.42
N VAL A 28 18.05 -1.19 25.19
CA VAL A 28 17.91 -0.81 26.60
C VAL A 28 19.12 -1.27 27.42
N TYR A 29 19.61 -2.49 27.19
CA TYR A 29 20.80 -3.00 27.86
C TYR A 29 22.03 -2.13 27.59
N ARG A 30 22.32 -1.82 26.30
CA ARG A 30 23.44 -0.96 25.94
C ARG A 30 23.30 0.45 26.51
N LEU A 31 22.10 1.01 26.43
CA LEU A 31 21.81 2.35 26.92
C LEU A 31 21.97 2.44 28.45
N ALA A 32 21.41 1.48 29.19
CA ALA A 32 21.56 1.42 30.64
C ALA A 32 23.02 1.23 31.05
N THR A 33 23.78 0.40 30.33
CA THR A 33 25.20 0.19 30.58
C THR A 33 26.02 1.47 30.31
N ALA A 34 25.71 2.21 29.23
CA ALA A 34 26.37 3.47 28.91
C ALA A 34 26.14 4.55 29.97
N HIS A 35 24.97 4.57 30.61
CA HIS A 35 24.62 5.46 31.72
C HIS A 35 25.03 4.91 33.10
N ALA A 36 25.81 3.82 33.15
CA ALA A 36 26.24 3.13 34.38
C ALA A 36 25.09 2.75 35.33
N LEU A 37 23.91 2.50 34.77
CA LEU A 37 22.73 2.04 35.50
C LEU A 37 22.81 0.55 35.79
N ARG A 38 22.19 0.14 36.90
CA ARG A 38 22.02 -1.27 37.25
C ARG A 38 20.55 -1.63 37.14
N GLY A 39 20.22 -2.88 36.87
CA GLY A 39 18.82 -3.27 36.71
C GLY A 39 18.58 -4.34 35.67
N TRP A 40 17.40 -4.28 35.05
CA TRP A 40 17.02 -5.26 34.06
C TRP A 40 15.97 -4.75 33.08
N VAL A 41 15.88 -5.45 31.94
CA VAL A 41 14.83 -5.28 30.94
C VAL A 41 14.21 -6.62 30.58
N ARG A 42 12.89 -6.63 30.39
CA ARG A 42 12.13 -7.82 29.99
C ARG A 42 10.99 -7.47 29.03
N ASN A 43 10.59 -8.45 28.22
CA ASN A 43 9.30 -8.37 27.53
C ASN A 43 8.20 -8.87 28.47
N ASP A 44 7.02 -8.28 28.38
CA ASP A 44 5.79 -8.76 29.00
C ASP A 44 4.61 -8.66 28.01
N THR A 45 3.39 -9.01 28.46
CA THR A 45 2.18 -9.00 27.63
C THR A 45 1.78 -7.60 27.13
N GLY A 46 2.22 -6.53 27.80
CA GLY A 46 1.90 -5.14 27.46
C GLY A 46 2.98 -4.44 26.63
N GLY A 47 4.20 -4.97 26.57
CA GLY A 47 5.32 -4.42 25.82
C GLY A 47 6.67 -4.75 26.45
N VAL A 48 7.39 -3.73 26.91
CA VAL A 48 8.70 -3.90 27.58
C VAL A 48 8.65 -3.22 28.94
N THR A 49 9.04 -3.96 29.99
CA THR A 49 9.27 -3.41 31.32
C THR A 49 10.76 -3.29 31.60
N ILE A 50 11.15 -2.13 32.11
CA ILE A 50 12.52 -1.78 32.49
C ILE A 50 12.51 -1.41 33.96
N GLU A 51 13.44 -1.94 34.73
CA GLU A 51 13.75 -1.41 36.06
C GLU A 51 15.22 -1.02 36.13
N ALA A 52 15.49 0.19 36.61
CA ALA A 52 16.84 0.69 36.76
C ALA A 52 17.07 1.39 38.11
N TRP A 53 18.29 1.23 38.61
CA TRP A 53 18.84 1.83 39.81
C TRP A 53 20.02 2.71 39.42
N GLY A 54 20.05 3.94 39.92
CA GLY A 54 21.08 4.92 39.61
C GLY A 54 20.83 6.27 40.30
N GLY A 55 21.77 7.20 40.10
CA GLY A 55 21.56 8.60 40.49
C GLY A 55 20.51 9.27 39.61
N ALA A 56 19.85 10.31 40.14
CA ALA A 56 18.77 11.02 39.44
C ALA A 56 19.17 11.48 38.03
N ALA A 57 20.35 12.10 37.91
CA ALA A 57 20.86 12.58 36.62
C ALA A 57 21.06 11.46 35.59
N ALA A 58 21.50 10.26 36.02
CA ALA A 58 21.70 9.12 35.11
C ALA A 58 20.37 8.52 34.65
N LEU A 59 19.37 8.44 35.56
CA LEU A 59 18.03 7.94 35.22
C LEU A 59 17.27 8.92 34.30
N ASP A 60 17.47 10.23 34.48
CA ASP A 60 16.89 11.26 33.60
C ASP A 60 17.56 11.26 32.21
N ALA A 61 18.89 11.13 32.15
CA ALA A 61 19.60 11.00 30.88
C ALA A 61 19.19 9.72 30.13
N PHE A 62 19.06 8.61 30.85
CA PHE A 62 18.53 7.36 30.30
C PHE A 62 17.10 7.51 29.77
N ASP A 63 16.18 8.16 30.50
CA ASP A 63 14.80 8.38 30.00
C ASP A 63 14.78 9.26 28.75
N CYS A 64 15.62 10.29 28.70
CA CYS A 64 15.77 11.14 27.51
C CYS A 64 16.22 10.31 26.30
N ASP A 65 17.31 9.56 26.43
CA ASP A 65 17.86 8.76 25.34
C ASP A 65 16.95 7.59 24.95
N LEU A 66 16.23 7.01 25.90
CA LEU A 66 15.22 5.98 25.66
C LEU A 66 14.11 6.49 24.74
N ARG A 67 13.85 7.80 24.73
CA ARG A 67 12.84 8.44 23.87
C ARG A 67 13.41 8.95 22.54
N THR A 68 14.68 9.35 22.50
CA THR A 68 15.28 10.01 21.32
C THR A 68 16.12 9.09 20.45
N SER A 69 16.66 8.00 21.00
CA SER A 69 17.65 7.12 20.34
C SER A 69 17.09 5.74 19.99
N LEU A 70 15.79 5.66 19.71
CA LEU A 70 15.10 4.41 19.46
C LEU A 70 15.72 3.60 18.31
N PRO A 71 15.77 2.26 18.41
CA PRO A 71 16.11 1.41 17.28
C PRO A 71 15.24 1.73 16.04
N PRO A 72 15.76 1.59 14.80
CA PRO A 72 15.04 2.02 13.59
C PRO A 72 13.65 1.39 13.39
N LEU A 73 13.44 0.19 13.93
CA LEU A 73 12.17 -0.54 13.83
C LEU A 73 11.28 -0.37 15.06
N ALA A 74 11.78 0.29 16.11
CA ALA A 74 11.04 0.50 17.33
C ALA A 74 10.17 1.75 17.23
N ARG A 75 8.92 1.62 17.67
CA ARG A 75 8.02 2.76 17.87
C ARG A 75 7.44 2.68 19.27
N VAL A 76 7.68 3.70 20.06
CA VAL A 76 7.13 3.83 21.40
C VAL A 76 5.87 4.69 21.33
N ASP A 77 4.73 4.08 21.65
CA ASP A 77 3.43 4.76 21.64
C ASP A 77 3.13 5.36 23.03
N HIS A 78 3.61 4.72 24.11
CA HIS A 78 3.42 5.19 25.48
C HIS A 78 4.58 4.77 26.39
N VAL A 79 4.97 5.65 27.31
CA VAL A 79 5.94 5.38 28.38
C VAL A 79 5.33 5.78 29.72
N ASP A 80 5.13 4.81 30.60
CA ASP A 80 4.76 5.05 32.01
C ASP A 80 6.03 4.94 32.87
N ARG A 81 6.50 6.07 33.42
CA ARG A 81 7.68 6.14 34.31
C ARG A 81 7.20 6.33 35.74
N ARG A 82 7.62 5.44 36.64
CA ARG A 82 7.27 5.51 38.06
C ARG A 82 8.49 5.35 38.94
N THR A 83 8.60 6.18 39.97
CA THR A 83 9.53 5.95 41.08
C THR A 83 8.97 4.83 41.95
N ILE A 84 9.79 3.85 42.26
CA ILE A 84 9.45 2.74 43.14
C ILE A 84 10.22 2.94 44.44
N GLU A 85 9.56 2.70 45.58
CA GLU A 85 10.22 2.72 46.88
C GLU A 85 11.38 1.71 46.89
N PRO A 86 12.60 2.10 47.28
CA PRO A 86 13.76 1.21 47.20
C PRO A 86 13.54 -0.05 48.05
N ALA A 87 13.28 -1.18 47.40
CA ALA A 87 13.16 -2.47 48.06
C ALA A 87 14.34 -3.37 47.68
N GLY A 88 15.24 -3.61 48.65
CA GLY A 88 16.35 -4.56 48.51
C GLY A 88 17.68 -3.98 48.03
N GLU A 89 18.64 -4.87 47.78
CA GLU A 89 19.98 -4.54 47.29
C GLU A 89 19.99 -4.24 45.78
N TRP A 90 20.92 -3.39 45.34
CA TRP A 90 21.07 -3.08 43.92
C TRP A 90 21.52 -4.34 43.14
N PRO A 91 20.93 -4.60 41.97
CA PRO A 91 21.40 -5.67 41.10
C PRO A 91 22.88 -5.48 40.72
N ASN A 92 23.59 -6.59 40.48
CA ASN A 92 24.94 -6.56 39.90
C ASN A 92 24.83 -6.29 38.39
N GLY A 93 25.15 -5.05 38.00
CA GLY A 93 25.06 -4.60 36.61
C GLY A 93 23.64 -4.49 36.09
N PHE A 94 23.52 -4.36 34.77
CA PHE A 94 22.25 -4.38 34.05
C PHE A 94 22.13 -5.70 33.27
N ARG A 95 20.94 -6.32 33.21
CA ARG A 95 20.77 -7.62 32.53
C ARG A 95 19.47 -7.71 31.74
N ILE A 96 19.49 -8.46 30.65
CA ILE A 96 18.27 -8.84 29.93
C ILE A 96 17.75 -10.11 30.61
N VAL A 97 16.55 -10.04 31.20
CA VAL A 97 15.95 -11.20 31.89
C VAL A 97 14.94 -11.91 30.99
N ALA A 98 14.74 -13.21 31.23
CA ALA A 98 13.76 -14.01 30.51
C ALA A 98 12.35 -13.42 30.68
N SER A 99 11.54 -13.49 29.63
CA SER A 99 10.14 -13.12 29.67
C SER A 99 9.35 -14.01 30.65
N GLU A 100 8.29 -13.50 31.26
CA GLU A 100 7.29 -14.36 31.92
C GLU A 100 6.44 -15.05 30.84
N SER A 101 6.67 -16.35 30.65
CA SER A 101 5.90 -17.19 29.72
C SER A 101 4.49 -17.41 30.28
N THR A 102 3.59 -16.48 30.01
CA THR A 102 2.16 -16.80 29.97
C THR A 102 1.80 -17.22 28.55
N THR A 103 0.74 -18.00 28.39
CA THR A 103 0.17 -18.45 27.10
C THR A 103 -0.15 -17.30 26.12
N ALA A 104 0.05 -16.04 26.52
CA ALA A 104 -0.13 -14.83 25.74
C ALA A 104 1.18 -14.21 25.19
N GLU A 105 2.32 -14.93 25.17
CA GLU A 105 3.46 -14.57 24.31
C GLU A 105 3.11 -14.76 22.82
N ARG A 106 2.15 -13.99 22.32
CA ARG A 106 1.87 -13.85 20.89
C ARG A 106 3.08 -13.16 20.28
N GLY A 107 4.05 -13.94 19.82
CA GLY A 107 5.27 -13.43 19.17
C GLY A 107 4.90 -12.48 18.03
N ARG A 108 5.07 -11.17 18.23
CA ARG A 108 4.72 -10.22 17.16
C ARG A 108 5.75 -10.35 16.05
N VAL A 109 5.35 -10.91 14.90
CA VAL A 109 6.16 -10.89 13.68
C VAL A 109 6.32 -9.44 13.26
N THR A 110 7.56 -9.00 13.08
CA THR A 110 7.87 -7.64 12.65
C THR A 110 7.92 -7.55 11.13
N VAL A 111 7.91 -6.33 10.61
CA VAL A 111 8.04 -6.06 9.17
C VAL A 111 9.43 -6.40 8.65
N ASP A 112 9.54 -6.75 7.37
CA ASP A 112 10.83 -6.77 6.67
C ASP A 112 11.40 -5.36 6.56
N SER A 113 12.73 -5.23 6.62
CA SER A 113 13.39 -3.93 6.65
C SER A 113 14.60 -3.87 5.73
N ALA A 114 14.79 -2.68 5.12
CA ALA A 114 15.96 -2.34 4.34
C ALA A 114 17.25 -2.43 5.16
N THR A 115 18.36 -2.65 4.48
CA THR A 115 19.70 -2.72 5.09
C THR A 115 20.00 -1.44 5.87
N CYS A 116 20.30 -1.54 7.18
CA CYS A 116 20.63 -0.36 7.98
C CYS A 116 22.00 0.21 7.61
N ALA A 117 22.24 1.47 7.98
CA ALA A 117 23.51 2.15 7.70
C ALA A 117 24.73 1.36 8.20
N ASP A 118 24.69 0.75 9.38
CA ASP A 118 25.82 -0.01 9.91
C ASP A 118 26.16 -1.24 9.05
N CYS A 119 25.16 -2.05 8.71
CA CYS A 119 25.34 -3.20 7.82
C CYS A 119 25.78 -2.75 6.42
N TRP A 120 25.35 -1.56 5.97
CA TRP A 120 25.81 -0.98 4.71
C TRP A 120 27.30 -0.61 4.76
N HIS A 121 27.80 -0.05 5.86
CA HIS A 121 29.24 0.21 6.01
C HIS A 121 30.05 -1.09 6.02
N GLU A 122 29.63 -2.09 6.81
CA GLU A 122 30.29 -3.41 6.83
C GLU A 122 30.26 -4.11 5.47
N LEU A 123 29.20 -3.90 4.67
CA LEU A 123 29.08 -4.46 3.32
C LEU A 123 30.17 -3.96 2.37
N PHE A 124 30.65 -2.73 2.56
CA PHE A 124 31.64 -2.08 1.70
C PHE A 124 33.02 -1.89 2.36
N ASP A 125 33.20 -2.29 3.63
CA ASP A 125 34.48 -2.26 4.32
C ASP A 125 35.29 -3.54 4.02
N ALA A 126 36.41 -3.40 3.30
CA ALA A 126 37.30 -4.50 2.94
C ALA A 126 37.97 -5.18 4.14
N ALA A 127 37.99 -4.53 5.31
CA ALA A 127 38.50 -5.14 6.54
C ALA A 127 37.44 -5.97 7.29
N ASP A 128 36.15 -5.78 6.99
CA ASP A 128 35.08 -6.53 7.64
C ASP A 128 34.97 -7.95 7.06
N ARG A 129 34.70 -8.92 7.93
CA ARG A 129 34.52 -10.33 7.55
C ARG A 129 33.30 -10.57 6.65
N ARG A 130 32.37 -9.61 6.59
CA ARG A 130 31.15 -9.62 5.77
C ARG A 130 31.25 -8.67 4.58
N TYR A 131 32.46 -8.20 4.25
CA TYR A 131 32.72 -7.46 3.01
C TYR A 131 32.07 -8.18 1.82
N ARG A 132 31.23 -7.43 1.08
CA ARG A 132 30.47 -7.91 -0.09
C ARG A 132 29.57 -9.14 0.16
N HIS A 133 29.17 -9.41 1.41
CA HIS A 133 28.23 -10.49 1.71
C HIS A 133 26.79 -10.13 1.32
N GLY A 134 26.26 -10.75 0.26
CA GLY A 134 24.96 -10.42 -0.35
C GLY A 134 23.73 -10.56 0.55
N LEU A 135 23.85 -11.15 1.75
CA LEU A 135 22.74 -11.33 2.70
C LEU A 135 23.03 -10.80 4.12
N ILE A 136 24.00 -9.87 4.27
CA ILE A 136 24.32 -9.27 5.57
C ILE A 136 23.07 -8.64 6.23
N ASN A 137 22.92 -8.86 7.54
CA ASN A 137 21.88 -8.26 8.34
C ASN A 137 22.30 -8.18 9.83
N CYS A 138 21.47 -7.50 10.63
CA CYS A 138 21.56 -7.44 12.09
C CYS A 138 20.15 -7.43 12.71
N THR A 139 20.03 -7.20 14.03
CA THR A 139 18.73 -7.12 14.70
C THR A 139 17.84 -6.00 14.17
N ASN A 140 18.43 -4.95 13.60
CA ASN A 140 17.74 -3.73 13.19
C ASN A 140 17.34 -3.70 11.71
N CYS A 141 17.72 -4.71 10.91
CA CYS A 141 17.41 -4.74 9.48
C CYS A 141 17.25 -6.16 8.92
N GLY A 142 16.88 -6.23 7.64
CA GLY A 142 16.79 -7.47 6.88
C GLY A 142 15.41 -8.14 6.97
N PRO A 143 15.30 -9.38 6.46
CA PRO A 143 14.02 -10.07 6.38
C PRO A 143 13.50 -10.51 7.74
N ARG A 144 12.17 -10.51 7.86
CA ARG A 144 11.38 -10.92 9.01
C ARG A 144 10.17 -11.69 8.50
N PHE A 145 9.08 -11.00 8.19
CA PHE A 145 7.82 -11.63 7.74
C PHE A 145 7.98 -12.55 6.52
N THR A 146 8.90 -12.26 5.61
CA THR A 146 9.14 -13.11 4.42
C THR A 146 9.90 -14.41 4.72
N ILE A 147 10.50 -14.57 5.91
CA ILE A 147 11.30 -15.75 6.26
C ILE A 147 10.78 -16.51 7.48
N VAL A 148 9.88 -15.94 8.27
CA VAL A 148 9.31 -16.62 9.44
C VAL A 148 8.37 -17.73 8.97
N ARG A 149 8.54 -18.96 9.44
CA ARG A 149 7.60 -20.07 9.18
C ARG A 149 6.53 -20.12 10.25
N ASP A 150 6.96 -19.97 11.50
CA ASP A 150 6.11 -20.11 12.67
C ASP A 150 6.59 -19.23 13.83
N LEU A 151 5.80 -19.17 14.90
CA LEU A 151 6.15 -18.52 16.16
C LEU A 151 6.43 -19.56 17.26
N PRO A 152 7.25 -19.23 18.28
CA PRO A 152 7.94 -17.95 18.53
C PRO A 152 9.05 -17.65 17.50
N TYR A 153 9.40 -16.36 17.35
CA TYR A 153 10.41 -15.91 16.38
C TYR A 153 11.83 -16.37 16.77
N ASP A 154 12.19 -17.56 16.28
CA ASP A 154 13.47 -18.22 16.46
C ASP A 154 14.05 -18.66 15.11
N ARG A 155 15.37 -18.74 15.00
CA ARG A 155 16.06 -19.23 13.79
C ARG A 155 15.49 -20.56 13.29
N ILE A 156 15.17 -21.51 14.17
CA ILE A 156 14.62 -22.82 13.78
C ILE A 156 13.23 -22.71 13.13
N ALA A 157 12.46 -21.68 13.50
CA ALA A 157 11.15 -21.37 12.94
C ALA A 157 11.24 -20.40 11.75
N THR A 158 12.38 -20.34 11.06
CA THR A 158 12.57 -19.49 9.87
C THR A 158 13.19 -20.27 8.70
N THR A 159 13.26 -19.65 7.53
CA THR A 159 13.99 -20.20 6.38
C THR A 159 15.51 -20.27 6.60
N MET A 160 16.02 -19.71 7.72
CA MET A 160 17.42 -19.83 8.13
C MET A 160 17.73 -21.13 8.89
N ALA A 161 16.73 -21.95 9.21
CA ALA A 161 16.90 -23.20 9.94
C ALA A 161 17.86 -24.20 9.26
N GLY A 162 17.96 -24.16 7.93
CA GLY A 162 18.88 -25.00 7.16
C GLY A 162 20.36 -24.56 7.23
N PHE A 163 20.66 -23.41 7.83
CA PHE A 163 21.99 -22.81 7.84
C PHE A 163 22.56 -22.77 9.27
N SER A 164 23.44 -23.71 9.61
CA SER A 164 24.05 -23.80 10.95
C SER A 164 25.08 -22.69 11.16
N MET A 165 25.00 -21.93 12.25
CA MET A 165 25.93 -20.82 12.53
C MET A 165 27.37 -21.33 12.73
N CYS A 166 28.34 -20.67 12.11
CA CYS A 166 29.75 -20.90 12.45
C CYS A 166 30.08 -20.34 13.85
N ALA A 167 31.22 -20.75 14.43
CA ALA A 167 31.61 -20.38 15.79
C ALA A 167 31.61 -18.86 16.03
N ARG A 168 32.04 -18.05 15.05
CA ARG A 168 32.05 -16.59 15.15
C ARG A 168 30.65 -16.00 15.16
N CYS A 169 29.76 -16.44 14.26
CA CYS A 169 28.36 -16.01 14.26
C CYS A 169 27.64 -16.44 15.54
N ALA A 170 27.93 -17.63 16.07
CA ALA A 170 27.38 -18.07 17.35
C ALA A 170 27.85 -17.18 18.53
N GLY A 171 29.12 -16.74 18.51
CA GLY A 171 29.66 -15.78 19.47
C GLY A 171 28.93 -14.44 19.43
N GLU A 172 28.83 -13.82 18.25
CA GLU A 172 28.10 -12.55 18.07
C GLU A 172 26.60 -12.66 18.41
N TYR A 173 25.99 -13.82 18.13
CA TYR A 173 24.59 -14.08 18.47
C TYR A 173 24.35 -14.12 19.99
N ALA A 174 25.33 -14.62 20.75
CA ALA A 174 25.24 -14.80 22.20
C ALA A 174 25.72 -13.59 23.02
N ASP A 175 26.49 -12.67 22.42
CA ASP A 175 27.05 -11.49 23.10
C ASP A 175 26.05 -10.32 23.14
N PRO A 176 25.52 -9.91 24.32
CA PRO A 176 24.62 -8.76 24.45
C PRO A 176 25.22 -7.41 24.03
N GLY A 177 26.55 -7.31 23.99
CA GLY A 177 27.29 -6.14 23.50
C GLY A 177 27.30 -6.03 21.97
N ASP A 178 27.11 -7.14 21.26
CA ASP A 178 27.11 -7.15 19.80
C ASP A 178 25.75 -6.69 19.23
N ARG A 179 25.79 -6.00 18.09
CA ARG A 179 24.60 -5.58 17.33
C ARG A 179 23.81 -6.76 16.74
N ARG A 180 24.40 -7.95 16.68
CA ARG A 180 23.80 -9.19 16.20
C ARG A 180 23.36 -10.10 17.34
N PHE A 181 23.35 -9.61 18.58
CA PHE A 181 22.76 -10.32 19.71
C PHE A 181 21.32 -10.75 19.42
N HIS A 182 21.06 -12.07 19.42
CA HIS A 182 19.77 -12.66 19.01
C HIS A 182 19.26 -12.25 17.61
N ALA A 183 20.14 -11.85 16.69
CA ALA A 183 19.76 -11.68 15.29
C ALA A 183 19.49 -13.06 14.67
N GLN A 184 18.23 -13.49 14.66
CA GLN A 184 17.83 -14.81 14.12
C GLN A 184 18.37 -15.09 12.69
N PRO A 185 18.42 -14.10 11.76
CA PRO A 185 18.96 -14.33 10.42
C PRO A 185 20.46 -14.05 10.27
N ILE A 186 21.23 -13.98 11.38
CA ILE A 186 22.68 -13.79 11.33
C ILE A 186 23.36 -14.84 10.44
N CYS A 187 24.29 -14.41 9.62
CA CYS A 187 25.12 -15.26 8.77
C CYS A 187 26.39 -14.52 8.31
N CYS A 188 27.28 -15.26 7.64
CA CYS A 188 28.48 -14.76 6.94
C CYS A 188 28.83 -15.73 5.79
N HIS A 189 29.90 -15.45 5.04
CA HIS A 189 30.33 -16.26 3.90
C HIS A 189 30.54 -17.76 4.21
N GLU A 190 30.88 -18.12 5.45
CA GLU A 190 31.15 -19.51 5.88
C GLU A 190 29.88 -20.33 6.17
N CYS A 191 28.84 -19.70 6.72
CA CYS A 191 27.68 -20.41 7.27
C CYS A 191 26.34 -19.92 6.70
N GLY A 192 26.40 -18.91 5.83
CA GLY A 192 25.25 -18.24 5.26
C GLY A 192 24.80 -18.80 3.92
N PRO A 193 23.65 -18.29 3.45
CA PRO A 193 23.18 -18.50 2.11
C PRO A 193 24.20 -18.03 1.06
N GLN A 194 24.30 -18.74 -0.05
CA GLN A 194 25.22 -18.44 -1.15
C GLN A 194 24.49 -17.76 -2.30
N VAL A 195 25.14 -16.75 -2.89
CA VAL A 195 24.64 -16.05 -4.09
C VAL A 195 25.25 -16.70 -5.33
N SER A 196 24.44 -16.96 -6.35
CA SER A 196 24.94 -17.44 -7.64
C SER A 196 24.14 -16.87 -8.81
N LEU A 197 24.74 -16.94 -10.00
CA LEU A 197 24.16 -16.47 -11.24
C LEU A 197 24.00 -17.66 -12.20
N ARG A 198 22.80 -17.78 -12.78
CA ARG A 198 22.48 -18.82 -13.76
C ARG A 198 21.92 -18.18 -15.02
N MET A 199 22.35 -18.64 -16.19
CA MET A 199 21.73 -18.26 -17.47
C MET A 199 20.37 -18.95 -17.64
N ALA A 200 19.52 -18.44 -18.53
CA ALA A 200 18.21 -19.04 -18.81
C ALA A 200 18.27 -20.50 -19.31
N ASP A 201 19.42 -20.95 -19.83
CA ASP A 201 19.67 -22.35 -20.24
C ASP A 201 20.07 -23.28 -19.07
N GLY A 202 20.15 -22.75 -17.84
CA GLY A 202 20.53 -23.49 -16.64
C GLY A 202 22.02 -23.46 -16.33
N ARG A 203 22.88 -22.88 -17.18
CA ARG A 203 24.33 -22.81 -16.95
C ARG A 203 24.67 -21.86 -15.80
N LEU A 204 25.38 -22.36 -14.78
CA LEU A 204 25.95 -21.55 -13.72
C LEU A 204 27.15 -20.73 -14.22
N ILE A 205 27.20 -19.47 -13.83
CA ILE A 205 28.31 -18.56 -14.12
C ILE A 205 29.22 -18.52 -12.88
N GLY A 206 30.51 -18.84 -13.09
CA GLY A 206 31.53 -18.74 -12.04
C GLY A 206 32.00 -17.30 -11.81
N GLY A 207 32.68 -17.06 -10.69
CA GLY A 207 33.15 -15.72 -10.28
C GLY A 207 32.21 -15.05 -9.29
N ASP A 208 32.33 -13.72 -9.12
CA ASP A 208 31.39 -12.93 -8.33
C ASP A 208 30.08 -12.77 -9.11
N ALA A 209 29.05 -13.50 -8.67
CA ALA A 209 27.74 -13.52 -9.32
C ALA A 209 27.11 -12.13 -9.49
N ILE A 210 27.38 -11.19 -8.57
CA ILE A 210 26.82 -9.84 -8.62
C ILE A 210 27.53 -9.01 -9.70
N VAL A 211 28.85 -9.12 -9.79
CA VAL A 211 29.65 -8.46 -10.84
C VAL A 211 29.26 -8.97 -12.23
N GLU A 212 29.10 -10.29 -12.37
CA GLU A 212 28.69 -10.87 -13.64
C GLU A 212 27.24 -10.49 -14.00
N ALA A 213 26.32 -10.42 -13.03
CA ALA A 213 24.97 -9.91 -13.27
C ALA A 213 24.97 -8.45 -13.75
N ALA A 214 25.82 -7.60 -13.13
CA ALA A 214 26.00 -6.22 -13.57
C ALA A 214 26.54 -6.15 -15.01
N ARG A 215 27.47 -7.04 -15.39
CA ARG A 215 27.98 -7.15 -16.76
C ARG A 215 26.86 -7.48 -17.76
N LEU A 216 25.98 -8.42 -17.43
CA LEU A 216 24.84 -8.78 -18.29
C LEU A 216 23.86 -7.60 -18.45
N LEU A 217 23.56 -6.89 -17.36
CA LEU A 217 22.72 -5.69 -17.41
C LEU A 217 23.36 -4.57 -18.25
N LYS A 218 24.68 -4.36 -18.16
CA LYS A 218 25.41 -3.43 -19.04
C LYS A 218 25.35 -3.82 -20.51
N ALA A 219 25.24 -5.12 -20.80
CA ALA A 219 25.05 -5.64 -22.16
C ALA A 219 23.60 -5.56 -22.67
N GLY A 220 22.67 -4.97 -21.91
CA GLY A 220 21.27 -4.80 -22.30
C GLY A 220 20.39 -6.04 -22.07
N LEU A 221 20.90 -7.05 -21.36
CA LEU A 221 20.15 -8.28 -21.05
C LEU A 221 19.20 -8.07 -19.86
N ILE A 222 18.16 -8.91 -19.81
CA ILE A 222 17.16 -8.92 -18.74
C ILE A 222 17.57 -9.92 -17.68
N VAL A 223 17.77 -9.47 -16.44
CA VAL A 223 18.16 -10.34 -15.32
C VAL A 223 17.00 -10.43 -14.32
N ALA A 224 16.58 -11.65 -13.99
CA ALA A 224 15.71 -11.89 -12.85
C ALA A 224 16.54 -11.88 -11.56
N ILE A 225 16.16 -11.09 -10.56
CA ILE A 225 16.90 -10.91 -9.31
C ILE A 225 16.03 -11.36 -8.15
N LYS A 226 16.50 -12.32 -7.36
CA LYS A 226 15.82 -12.72 -6.13
C LYS A 226 15.99 -11.65 -5.04
N GLY A 227 14.86 -11.12 -4.56
CA GLY A 227 14.77 -10.12 -3.48
C GLY A 227 14.30 -10.72 -2.15
N LEU A 228 13.78 -9.87 -1.25
CA LEU A 228 13.29 -10.30 0.08
C LEU A 228 11.96 -11.06 0.00
N GLY A 229 11.03 -10.56 -0.79
CA GLY A 229 9.64 -11.06 -0.87
C GLY A 229 9.31 -11.75 -2.20
N GLY A 230 10.25 -11.85 -3.13
CA GLY A 230 10.09 -12.53 -4.41
C GLY A 230 11.12 -12.03 -5.41
N TYR A 231 10.89 -12.28 -6.70
CA TYR A 231 11.82 -11.90 -7.76
C TYR A 231 11.43 -10.58 -8.44
N HIS A 232 12.44 -9.86 -8.94
CA HIS A 232 12.29 -8.71 -9.83
C HIS A 232 12.87 -9.02 -11.20
N LEU A 233 12.33 -8.44 -12.26
CA LEU A 233 12.97 -8.39 -13.57
C LEU A 233 13.65 -7.04 -13.73
N ALA A 234 14.95 -7.10 -14.07
CA ALA A 234 15.82 -5.94 -14.15
C ALA A 234 16.40 -5.76 -15.56
N VAL A 235 16.43 -4.49 -15.98
CA VAL A 235 17.13 -4.01 -17.19
C VAL A 235 17.53 -2.56 -16.95
N ARG A 236 18.57 -2.07 -17.63
CA ARG A 236 18.97 -0.66 -17.50
C ARG A 236 17.86 0.25 -18.02
N ALA A 237 17.44 1.21 -17.20
CA ALA A 237 16.31 2.09 -17.53
C ALA A 237 16.63 3.14 -18.59
N VAL A 238 17.91 3.30 -18.95
CA VAL A 238 18.39 4.17 -20.03
C VAL A 238 18.49 3.44 -21.38
N ASP A 239 18.32 2.12 -21.39
CA ASP A 239 18.41 1.29 -22.59
C ASP A 239 17.02 1.01 -23.17
N GLU A 240 16.64 1.79 -24.19
CA GLU A 240 15.34 1.65 -24.87
C GLU A 240 15.16 0.27 -25.52
N ILE A 241 16.22 -0.36 -26.02
CA ILE A 241 16.11 -1.68 -26.65
C ILE A 241 15.78 -2.72 -25.58
N GLY A 242 16.54 -2.73 -24.48
CA GLY A 242 16.29 -3.62 -23.35
C GLY A 242 14.92 -3.42 -22.71
N VAL A 243 14.49 -2.16 -22.52
CA VAL A 243 13.18 -1.82 -21.96
C VAL A 243 12.03 -2.27 -22.86
N ARG A 244 12.13 -2.06 -24.18
CA ARG A 244 11.13 -2.55 -25.14
C ARG A 244 11.05 -4.07 -25.17
N GLU A 245 12.20 -4.74 -25.12
CA GLU A 245 12.24 -6.19 -25.11
C GLU A 245 11.61 -6.76 -23.84
N LEU A 246 11.86 -6.14 -22.67
CA LEU A 246 11.20 -6.49 -21.42
C LEU A 246 9.68 -6.34 -21.52
N ARG A 247 9.17 -5.23 -22.09
CA ARG A 247 7.72 -5.06 -22.30
C ARG A 247 7.12 -6.14 -23.19
N ARG A 248 7.79 -6.43 -24.32
CA ARG A 248 7.34 -7.44 -25.29
C ARG A 248 7.26 -8.82 -24.65
N ARG A 249 8.31 -9.24 -23.92
CA ARG A 249 8.36 -10.54 -23.26
C ARG A 249 7.37 -10.64 -22.09
N LYS A 250 7.22 -9.57 -21.31
CA LYS A 250 6.28 -9.49 -20.17
C LYS A 250 4.81 -9.29 -20.60
N LYS A 251 4.55 -8.97 -21.88
CA LYS A 251 3.23 -8.60 -22.41
C LYS A 251 2.61 -7.44 -21.61
N ARG A 252 3.43 -6.41 -21.36
CA ARG A 252 3.07 -5.23 -20.55
C ARG A 252 3.36 -3.95 -21.32
N ASP A 253 2.42 -3.55 -22.15
CA ASP A 253 2.63 -2.48 -23.12
C ASP A 253 2.68 -1.08 -22.48
N PHE A 254 1.76 -0.77 -21.56
CA PHE A 254 1.56 0.61 -21.08
C PHE A 254 1.85 0.84 -19.60
N LYS A 255 1.62 -0.15 -18.73
CA LYS A 255 1.76 0.04 -17.28
C LYS A 255 3.20 0.43 -16.93
N PRO A 256 3.43 1.57 -16.23
CA PRO A 256 4.78 2.05 -15.91
C PRO A 256 5.63 1.03 -15.16
N PHE A 257 6.94 1.11 -15.36
CA PHE A 257 7.92 0.35 -14.59
C PHE A 257 8.39 1.12 -13.36
N ALA A 258 8.61 0.41 -12.26
CA ALA A 258 9.32 0.95 -11.11
C ALA A 258 10.83 0.98 -11.42
N LEU A 259 11.51 1.96 -10.86
CA LEU A 259 12.91 2.27 -11.08
C LEU A 259 13.66 2.22 -9.76
N MET A 260 14.79 1.53 -9.73
CA MET A 260 15.74 1.62 -8.64
C MET A 260 16.81 2.63 -8.99
N ALA A 261 16.88 3.70 -8.20
CA ALA A 261 18.00 4.63 -8.19
C ALA A 261 19.05 4.15 -7.18
N ARG A 262 20.32 4.50 -7.39
CA ARG A 262 21.44 4.12 -6.52
C ARG A 262 21.33 4.76 -5.15
N ASP A 263 20.97 6.03 -5.14
CA ASP A 263 20.93 6.90 -3.96
C ASP A 263 19.91 8.02 -4.17
N LEU A 264 19.67 8.81 -3.12
CA LEU A 264 18.71 9.91 -3.16
C LEU A 264 19.11 11.01 -4.15
N THR A 265 20.41 11.17 -4.44
CA THR A 265 20.89 12.17 -5.42
C THR A 265 20.49 11.77 -6.82
N GLU A 266 20.63 10.49 -7.18
CA GLU A 266 20.14 9.98 -8.46
C GLU A 266 18.61 10.03 -8.54
N ALA A 267 17.89 9.68 -7.47
CA ALA A 267 16.42 9.78 -7.44
C ALA A 267 15.92 11.21 -7.73
N ARG A 268 16.51 12.23 -7.10
CA ARG A 268 16.19 13.66 -7.33
C ARG A 268 16.48 14.14 -8.75
N ARG A 269 17.34 13.46 -9.50
CA ARG A 269 17.57 13.78 -10.93
C ARG A 269 16.44 13.26 -11.81
N LEU A 270 15.74 12.20 -11.38
CA LEU A 270 14.67 11.56 -12.14
C LEU A 270 13.30 12.18 -11.86
N VAL A 271 13.05 12.56 -10.60
CA VAL A 271 11.73 12.99 -10.13
C VAL A 271 11.80 14.15 -9.13
N GLU A 272 10.74 14.95 -9.09
CA GLU A 272 10.47 15.96 -8.05
C GLU A 272 9.99 15.26 -6.77
N LEU A 273 10.75 15.36 -5.68
CA LEU A 273 10.43 14.73 -4.39
C LEU A 273 10.09 15.77 -3.31
N SER A 274 8.95 15.60 -2.65
CA SER A 274 8.65 16.34 -1.42
C SER A 274 9.52 15.84 -0.25
N PRO A 275 9.71 16.64 0.82
CA PRO A 275 10.43 16.18 2.01
C PRO A 275 9.84 14.90 2.63
N GLY A 276 8.51 14.74 2.56
CA GLY A 276 7.84 13.53 3.03
C GLY A 276 8.16 12.31 2.17
N ALA A 277 8.19 12.47 0.84
CA ALA A 277 8.58 11.40 -0.08
C ALA A 277 10.04 10.96 0.11
N GLU A 278 10.97 11.89 0.35
CA GLU A 278 12.37 11.57 0.64
C GLU A 278 12.53 10.78 1.94
N ALA A 279 11.77 11.17 2.99
CA ALA A 279 11.75 10.46 4.25
C ALA A 279 11.23 9.03 4.10
N GLU A 280 10.18 8.81 3.29
CA GLU A 280 9.67 7.47 3.00
C GLU A 280 10.67 6.64 2.19
N LEU A 281 11.30 7.19 1.13
CA LEU A 281 12.30 6.50 0.31
C LEU A 281 13.50 6.00 1.13
N THR A 282 13.94 6.79 2.11
CA THR A 282 15.09 6.49 2.97
C THR A 282 14.69 5.74 4.26
N SER A 283 13.39 5.50 4.46
CA SER A 283 12.89 4.77 5.63
C SER A 283 13.31 3.30 5.61
N PRO A 284 13.26 2.61 6.77
CA PRO A 284 13.46 1.17 6.84
C PRO A 284 12.48 0.36 5.97
N ALA A 285 11.33 0.93 5.58
CA ALA A 285 10.38 0.28 4.68
C ALA A 285 10.85 0.31 3.21
N ALA A 286 11.63 1.32 2.81
CA ALA A 286 12.14 1.55 1.46
C ALA A 286 11.12 1.20 0.35
N PRO A 287 9.98 1.90 0.30
CA PRO A 287 8.92 1.64 -0.67
C PRO A 287 9.27 2.21 -2.05
N ILE A 288 8.44 1.89 -3.05
CA ILE A 288 8.39 2.64 -4.31
C ILE A 288 7.59 3.91 -4.06
N VAL A 289 8.12 5.07 -4.44
CA VAL A 289 7.42 6.35 -4.41
C VAL A 289 7.15 6.82 -5.83
N LEU A 290 5.87 7.00 -6.16
CA LEU A 290 5.41 7.62 -7.39
C LEU A 290 5.47 9.13 -7.24
N ALA A 291 6.31 9.75 -8.06
CA ALA A 291 6.56 11.18 -8.02
C ALA A 291 6.60 11.75 -9.44
N ARG A 292 6.44 13.07 -9.56
CA ARG A 292 6.42 13.75 -10.85
C ARG A 292 7.79 13.63 -11.53
N ALA A 293 7.79 13.18 -12.77
CA ALA A 293 9.00 13.01 -13.56
C ALA A 293 9.57 14.38 -13.97
N HIS A 294 10.88 14.53 -13.90
CA HIS A 294 11.55 15.65 -14.57
C HIS A 294 11.55 15.45 -16.09
N GLU A 295 11.38 16.54 -16.83
CA GLU A 295 11.61 16.54 -18.28
C GLU A 295 13.09 16.26 -18.57
N GLY A 296 13.37 15.47 -19.62
CA GLY A 296 14.75 15.17 -20.00
C GLY A 296 15.52 14.33 -18.97
N ASN A 297 14.85 13.53 -18.13
CA ASN A 297 15.44 12.67 -17.11
C ASN A 297 16.43 11.59 -17.65
N GLY A 298 16.65 11.50 -18.96
CA GLY A 298 17.62 10.59 -19.59
C GLY A 298 17.19 9.13 -19.63
N LEU A 299 15.96 8.81 -19.22
CA LEU A 299 15.42 7.45 -19.26
C LEU A 299 14.89 7.11 -20.66
N ALA A 300 14.86 5.81 -20.93
CA ALA A 300 14.21 5.24 -22.10
C ALA A 300 12.71 5.62 -22.12
N PRO A 301 12.15 6.14 -23.23
CA PRO A 301 10.72 6.47 -23.36
C PRO A 301 9.80 5.31 -22.99
N GLY A 302 10.25 4.06 -23.22
CA GLY A 302 9.52 2.86 -22.85
C GLY A 302 9.34 2.66 -21.34
N VAL A 303 10.01 3.40 -20.44
CA VAL A 303 9.88 3.18 -18.98
C VAL A 303 8.46 3.47 -18.46
N ALA A 304 7.87 4.59 -18.89
CA ALA A 304 6.56 5.05 -18.42
C ALA A 304 5.81 5.80 -19.55
N PRO A 305 5.38 5.10 -20.61
CA PRO A 305 4.79 5.72 -21.79
C PRO A 305 3.51 6.48 -21.43
N GLY A 306 3.48 7.78 -21.76
CA GLY A 306 2.31 8.64 -21.53
C GLY A 306 2.03 9.00 -20.07
N SER A 307 2.93 8.68 -19.14
CA SER A 307 2.79 9.05 -17.72
C SER A 307 3.69 10.23 -17.36
N HIS A 308 3.14 11.19 -16.63
CA HIS A 308 3.92 12.29 -16.04
C HIS A 308 4.62 11.89 -14.72
N ARG A 309 4.47 10.64 -14.27
CA ARG A 309 5.05 10.13 -13.01
C ARG A 309 5.95 8.93 -13.24
N LEU A 310 6.95 8.81 -12.37
CA LEU A 310 7.82 7.63 -12.27
C LEU A 310 7.73 7.07 -10.86
N GLY A 311 7.76 5.74 -10.76
CA GLY A 311 7.92 5.05 -9.48
C GLY A 311 9.39 4.83 -9.22
N VAL A 312 9.95 5.49 -8.20
CA VAL A 312 11.35 5.36 -7.82
C VAL A 312 11.46 4.66 -6.47
N MET A 313 12.45 3.78 -6.32
CA MET A 313 12.83 3.13 -5.07
C MET A 313 14.34 3.20 -4.89
N LEU A 314 14.81 3.03 -3.66
CA LEU A 314 16.23 2.89 -3.33
C LEU A 314 16.59 1.41 -3.12
N PRO A 315 17.89 1.05 -3.17
CA PRO A 315 18.32 -0.31 -2.88
C PRO A 315 17.98 -0.62 -1.43
N SER A 316 17.30 -1.75 -1.19
CA SER A 316 16.83 -2.14 0.13
C SER A 316 17.55 -3.39 0.66
N THR A 317 18.20 -4.14 -0.21
CA THR A 317 18.92 -5.38 0.15
C THR A 317 20.41 -5.25 -0.12
N PRO A 318 21.27 -6.05 0.54
CA PRO A 318 22.71 -5.98 0.29
C PRO A 318 23.07 -6.34 -1.15
N MET A 319 22.41 -7.33 -1.76
CA MET A 319 22.56 -7.63 -3.19
C MET A 319 22.25 -6.44 -4.08
N GLN A 320 21.18 -5.69 -3.81
CA GLN A 320 20.84 -4.49 -4.58
C GLN A 320 21.88 -3.38 -4.38
N HIS A 321 22.36 -3.15 -3.15
CA HIS A 321 23.44 -2.18 -2.91
C HIS A 321 24.72 -2.54 -3.67
N LEU A 322 25.14 -3.81 -3.61
CA LEU A 322 26.32 -4.26 -4.35
C LEU A 322 26.12 -4.12 -5.86
N LEU A 323 24.95 -4.50 -6.39
CA LEU A 323 24.65 -4.37 -7.81
C LEU A 323 24.70 -2.90 -8.28
N MET A 324 24.15 -1.97 -7.49
CA MET A 324 24.16 -0.54 -7.82
C MET A 324 25.53 0.11 -7.63
N ALA A 325 26.46 -0.52 -6.91
CA ALA A 325 27.86 -0.10 -6.83
C ALA A 325 28.65 -0.37 -8.12
N GLU A 326 28.14 -1.22 -9.01
CA GLU A 326 28.77 -1.57 -10.29
C GLU A 326 28.47 -0.57 -11.43
N ASP A 327 28.06 0.66 -11.10
CA ASP A 327 27.82 1.77 -12.05
C ASP A 327 26.87 1.43 -13.22
N LEU A 328 25.65 1.01 -12.86
CA LEU A 328 24.62 0.62 -13.83
C LEU A 328 23.76 1.81 -14.32
N GLY A 329 23.74 2.91 -13.55
CA GLY A 329 22.68 3.91 -13.60
C GLY A 329 21.34 3.35 -13.10
N PRO A 330 20.22 4.05 -13.34
CA PRO A 330 18.90 3.60 -12.88
C PRO A 330 18.50 2.26 -13.53
N LEU A 331 17.96 1.35 -12.73
CA LEU A 331 17.46 0.05 -13.20
C LEU A 331 15.94 0.02 -13.18
N VAL A 332 15.31 -0.51 -14.22
CA VAL A 332 13.95 -1.00 -14.10
C VAL A 332 13.95 -2.15 -13.09
N MET A 333 13.04 -2.12 -12.11
CA MET A 333 12.86 -3.17 -11.10
C MET A 333 11.38 -3.50 -10.99
N THR A 334 10.86 -4.29 -11.94
CA THR A 334 9.45 -4.68 -11.95
C THR A 334 9.25 -6.06 -11.32
N SER A 335 8.11 -6.27 -10.65
CA SER A 335 7.73 -7.58 -10.10
C SER A 335 7.87 -8.69 -11.15
N ALA A 336 8.45 -9.82 -10.79
CA ALA A 336 8.62 -10.95 -11.71
C ALA A 336 7.34 -11.80 -11.74
N ASN A 337 6.41 -11.40 -12.59
CA ASN A 337 5.12 -12.05 -12.83
C ASN A 337 4.63 -11.74 -14.26
N VAL A 338 3.85 -12.64 -14.84
CA VAL A 338 3.10 -12.37 -16.08
C VAL A 338 1.80 -11.67 -15.68
N SER A 339 1.50 -10.52 -16.28
CA SER A 339 0.21 -9.79 -16.23
C SER A 339 -0.69 -10.05 -15.00
N ASP A 340 -0.47 -9.29 -13.91
CA ASP A 340 -1.29 -9.28 -12.68
C ASP A 340 -1.44 -10.63 -11.93
N GLU A 341 -0.65 -11.65 -12.30
CA GLU A 341 -0.45 -12.84 -11.46
C GLU A 341 0.33 -12.51 -10.17
N PRO A 342 0.21 -13.34 -9.12
CA PRO A 342 1.06 -13.24 -7.95
C PRO A 342 2.56 -13.33 -8.25
N LEU A 343 3.33 -12.60 -7.44
CA LEU A 343 4.79 -12.58 -7.44
C LEU A 343 5.37 -14.00 -7.32
N VAL A 344 6.34 -14.30 -8.18
CA VAL A 344 7.15 -15.52 -8.11
C VAL A 344 8.06 -15.48 -6.88
N LYS A 345 8.12 -16.58 -6.12
CA LYS A 345 8.97 -16.68 -4.91
C LYS A 345 9.82 -17.95 -4.83
N ASP A 346 9.36 -19.06 -5.42
CA ASP A 346 10.05 -20.35 -5.30
C ASP A 346 11.17 -20.47 -6.35
N ASP A 347 12.18 -21.29 -6.08
CA ASP A 347 13.45 -21.28 -6.84
C ASP A 347 13.32 -21.83 -8.27
N ASP A 348 12.32 -22.67 -8.54
CA ASP A 348 12.01 -23.25 -9.86
C ASP A 348 11.05 -22.36 -10.68
N GLU A 349 10.31 -21.47 -10.01
CA GLU A 349 9.27 -20.67 -10.64
C GLU A 349 9.77 -19.68 -11.71
N PRO A 350 10.94 -19.02 -11.59
CA PRO A 350 11.45 -18.16 -12.66
C PRO A 350 11.62 -18.91 -13.99
N ASP A 351 12.09 -20.15 -13.94
CA ASP A 351 12.30 -20.94 -15.15
C ASP A 351 10.99 -21.54 -15.67
N ARG A 352 10.03 -21.85 -14.77
CA ARG A 352 8.73 -22.43 -15.14
C ARG A 352 7.70 -21.40 -15.61
N ARG A 353 7.58 -20.27 -14.91
CA ARG A 353 6.54 -19.24 -15.08
C ARG A 353 7.02 -18.03 -15.88
N LEU A 354 8.32 -17.76 -15.89
CA LEU A 354 8.93 -16.63 -16.59
C LEU A 354 9.88 -17.11 -17.71
N ALA A 355 9.68 -18.33 -18.20
CA ALA A 355 10.40 -18.89 -19.33
C ALA A 355 10.36 -17.93 -20.53
N GLY A 356 11.54 -17.57 -21.05
CA GLY A 356 11.66 -16.65 -22.18
C GLY A 356 11.42 -15.17 -21.85
N VAL A 357 11.29 -14.81 -20.56
CA VAL A 357 11.20 -13.40 -20.13
C VAL A 357 12.57 -12.86 -19.70
N HIS A 358 13.35 -13.64 -18.98
CA HIS A 358 14.70 -13.29 -18.53
C HIS A 358 15.77 -14.02 -19.35
N ASP A 359 16.98 -13.46 -19.36
CA ASP A 359 18.18 -14.05 -19.97
C ASP A 359 19.08 -14.72 -18.91
N ALA A 360 18.98 -14.28 -17.65
CA ALA A 360 19.68 -14.85 -16.51
C ALA A 360 18.93 -14.62 -15.19
N VAL A 361 19.28 -15.39 -14.16
CA VAL A 361 18.74 -15.32 -12.81
C VAL A 361 19.88 -15.12 -11.80
N LEU A 362 19.90 -13.97 -11.13
CA LEU A 362 20.72 -13.72 -9.94
C LEU A 362 19.95 -14.19 -8.70
N TRP A 363 20.47 -15.23 -8.06
CA TRP A 363 19.73 -16.04 -7.09
C TRP A 363 20.54 -16.26 -5.79
N HIS A 364 19.84 -16.65 -4.72
CA HIS A 364 20.44 -17.15 -3.49
C HIS A 364 19.64 -18.33 -2.91
N ASP A 365 20.32 -19.23 -2.21
CA ASP A 365 19.75 -20.48 -1.68
C ASP A 365 18.90 -20.34 -0.40
N ARG A 366 18.74 -19.12 0.16
CA ARG A 366 17.73 -18.88 1.20
C ARG A 366 16.30 -18.90 0.63
N PRO A 367 15.40 -19.78 1.09
CA PRO A 367 14.00 -19.77 0.65
C PRO A 367 13.25 -18.50 1.08
N ILE A 368 12.24 -18.12 0.29
CA ILE A 368 11.27 -17.08 0.63
C ILE A 368 9.98 -17.78 1.07
N GLU A 369 9.63 -17.64 2.35
CA GLU A 369 8.45 -18.29 2.93
C GLU A 369 7.18 -17.63 2.38
N ARG A 370 7.11 -16.30 2.49
CA ARG A 370 5.94 -15.51 2.07
C ARG A 370 6.30 -14.58 0.95
N ALA A 371 5.54 -14.67 -0.14
CA ALA A 371 5.64 -13.70 -1.22
C ALA A 371 5.07 -12.35 -0.74
N VAL A 372 5.85 -11.28 -0.86
CA VAL A 372 5.45 -9.93 -0.47
C VAL A 372 5.93 -8.94 -1.52
N ASP A 373 4.97 -8.30 -2.18
CA ASP A 373 5.22 -7.25 -3.16
C ASP A 373 5.84 -5.99 -2.52
N ASP A 374 6.51 -5.16 -3.32
CA ASP A 374 6.93 -3.84 -2.86
C ASP A 374 5.72 -2.95 -2.55
N SER A 375 5.82 -2.20 -1.46
CA SER A 375 4.85 -1.14 -1.15
C SER A 375 5.00 0.02 -2.11
N VAL A 376 3.89 0.69 -2.41
CA VAL A 376 3.85 1.84 -3.32
C VAL A 376 3.16 3.00 -2.63
N LEU A 377 3.81 4.15 -2.60
CA LEU A 377 3.21 5.43 -2.20
C LEU A 377 3.15 6.39 -3.39
N LEU A 378 2.22 7.33 -3.31
CA LEU A 378 2.13 8.50 -4.16
C LEU A 378 2.65 9.69 -3.37
N ASP A 379 3.56 10.47 -3.94
CA ASP A 379 3.88 11.80 -3.42
C ASP A 379 2.70 12.74 -3.74
N GLY A 380 1.77 12.85 -2.79
CA GLY A 380 0.47 13.49 -2.97
C GLY A 380 0.49 15.00 -2.80
N ALA A 381 -0.70 15.61 -2.91
CA ALA A 381 -0.89 17.06 -2.86
C ALA A 381 -0.35 17.73 -1.57
N ASP A 382 -0.44 17.03 -0.45
CA ASP A 382 -0.09 17.47 0.90
C ASP A 382 0.68 16.37 1.67
N GLY A 383 1.42 15.55 0.93
CA GLY A 383 2.33 14.52 1.46
C GLY A 383 2.04 13.10 0.97
N PRO A 384 2.88 12.12 1.35
CA PRO A 384 2.78 10.74 0.87
C PRO A 384 1.44 10.06 1.19
N VAL A 385 0.92 9.31 0.22
CA VAL A 385 -0.30 8.49 0.35
C VAL A 385 0.01 7.06 -0.04
N MET A 386 -0.31 6.11 0.82
CA MET A 386 -0.21 4.68 0.52
C MET A 386 -1.12 4.31 -0.65
N LEU A 387 -0.58 3.70 -1.71
CA LEU A 387 -1.38 3.09 -2.78
C LEU A 387 -1.42 1.56 -2.66
N ARG A 388 -0.34 0.97 -2.15
CA ARG A 388 -0.21 -0.47 -1.92
C ARG A 388 0.59 -0.71 -0.64
N ARG A 389 -0.09 -1.26 0.37
CA ARG A 389 0.51 -1.67 1.65
C ARG A 389 1.02 -3.12 1.56
N ALA A 390 2.33 -3.32 1.53
CA ALA A 390 2.96 -4.64 1.45
C ALA A 390 4.31 -4.66 2.21
N ARG A 391 5.44 -4.90 1.53
CA ARG A 391 6.79 -4.97 2.16
C ARG A 391 7.10 -3.71 2.96
N GLY A 392 7.67 -3.87 4.15
CA GLY A 392 8.02 -2.76 5.04
C GLY A 392 6.88 -2.26 5.93
N TYR A 393 5.63 -2.64 5.66
CA TYR A 393 4.47 -2.24 6.46
C TYR A 393 3.68 -3.44 6.99
N VAL A 394 3.64 -4.55 6.25
CA VAL A 394 3.02 -5.80 6.70
C VAL A 394 4.05 -6.62 7.49
N PRO A 395 3.67 -7.24 8.62
CA PRO A 395 2.31 -7.37 9.17
C PRO A 395 2.07 -6.43 10.37
N ALA A 396 2.59 -5.19 10.34
CA ALA A 396 2.35 -4.27 11.45
C ALA A 396 0.85 -3.99 11.61
N PRO A 397 0.27 -4.18 12.82
CA PRO A 397 -1.15 -4.02 13.05
C PRO A 397 -1.59 -2.56 12.99
N VAL A 398 -2.85 -2.36 12.63
CA VAL A 398 -3.59 -1.11 12.79
C VAL A 398 -4.40 -1.21 14.08
N MET A 399 -4.24 -0.23 14.97
CA MET A 399 -5.06 -0.13 16.17
C MET A 399 -6.44 0.40 15.79
N MET A 400 -7.48 -0.40 16.01
CA MET A 400 -8.85 0.03 15.80
C MET A 400 -9.34 0.87 16.98
N PRO A 401 -10.22 1.87 16.74
CA PRO A 401 -10.84 2.67 17.80
C PRO A 401 -11.95 1.90 18.55
N VAL A 402 -12.26 0.69 18.12
CA VAL A 402 -13.25 -0.21 18.72
C VAL A 402 -12.60 -1.56 19.06
N ARG A 403 -13.10 -2.20 20.12
CA ARG A 403 -12.74 -3.57 20.50
C ARG A 403 -13.82 -4.54 20.01
N THR A 404 -13.41 -5.66 19.43
CA THR A 404 -14.28 -6.80 19.11
C THR A 404 -14.46 -7.70 20.35
N THR A 405 -15.61 -8.37 20.46
CA THR A 405 -15.93 -9.35 21.51
C THR A 405 -15.49 -10.79 21.15
N GLY A 406 -14.91 -10.98 19.96
CA GLY A 406 -14.23 -12.22 19.54
C GLY A 406 -13.43 -12.01 18.25
N PRO A 407 -12.46 -12.88 17.92
CA PRO A 407 -11.62 -12.67 16.76
C PRO A 407 -12.39 -12.74 15.44
N GLY A 408 -11.92 -12.04 14.42
CA GLY A 408 -12.61 -11.91 13.14
C GLY A 408 -11.71 -12.05 11.92
N LEU A 409 -12.30 -12.47 10.80
CA LEU A 409 -11.67 -12.49 9.48
C LEU A 409 -12.43 -11.56 8.53
N CYS A 410 -11.74 -10.62 7.89
CA CYS A 410 -12.28 -9.76 6.85
C CYS A 410 -11.63 -10.10 5.52
N VAL A 411 -12.43 -10.42 4.50
CA VAL A 411 -11.92 -10.99 3.23
C VAL A 411 -11.68 -9.95 2.12
N GLY A 412 -11.95 -8.67 2.38
CA GLY A 412 -11.73 -7.57 1.44
C GLY A 412 -12.67 -7.58 0.24
N GLY A 413 -12.23 -6.92 -0.84
CA GLY A 413 -12.92 -6.87 -2.14
C GLY A 413 -12.45 -7.96 -3.10
N GLU A 414 -12.64 -7.76 -4.41
CA GLU A 414 -12.14 -8.68 -5.46
C GLU A 414 -10.85 -8.17 -6.12
N LEU A 415 -10.77 -6.86 -6.37
CA LEU A 415 -9.59 -6.21 -6.92
C LEU A 415 -8.67 -5.72 -5.80
N LYS A 416 -7.37 -5.66 -6.12
CA LYS A 416 -6.29 -5.25 -5.20
C LYS A 416 -6.39 -5.86 -3.79
N ASN A 417 -6.90 -7.09 -3.71
CA ASN A 417 -7.39 -7.69 -2.48
C ASN A 417 -6.33 -7.73 -1.37
N THR A 418 -6.80 -7.46 -0.16
CA THR A 418 -6.13 -7.76 1.11
C THR A 418 -7.14 -8.43 2.03
N ILE A 419 -6.66 -9.24 2.98
CA ILE A 419 -7.47 -9.76 4.08
C ILE A 419 -7.05 -9.11 5.39
N ALA A 420 -7.91 -9.15 6.40
CA ALA A 420 -7.58 -8.69 7.74
C ALA A 420 -7.94 -9.74 8.78
N LEU A 421 -7.06 -9.94 9.76
CA LEU A 421 -7.38 -10.64 11.00
C LEU A 421 -7.56 -9.62 12.10
N VAL A 422 -8.60 -9.81 12.89
CA VAL A 422 -8.98 -8.91 13.97
C VAL A 422 -8.96 -9.68 15.27
N ASP A 423 -8.30 -9.14 16.29
CA ASP A 423 -8.39 -9.63 17.65
C ASP A 423 -8.29 -8.47 18.65
N GLU A 424 -9.18 -8.44 19.64
CA GLU A 424 -9.47 -7.26 20.46
C GLU A 424 -9.62 -5.96 19.64
N ASN A 425 -8.62 -5.09 19.64
CA ASN A 425 -8.58 -3.87 18.83
C ASN A 425 -7.36 -3.85 17.88
N LEU A 426 -6.71 -4.98 17.67
CA LEU A 426 -5.63 -5.14 16.70
C LEU A 426 -6.20 -5.67 15.39
N CYS A 427 -5.93 -4.96 14.30
CA CYS A 427 -6.26 -5.39 12.95
C CYS A 427 -4.96 -5.61 12.16
N VAL A 428 -4.66 -6.86 11.81
CA VAL A 428 -3.48 -7.21 10.99
C VAL A 428 -3.94 -7.40 9.55
N LEU A 429 -3.57 -6.46 8.68
CA LEU A 429 -3.77 -6.57 7.24
C LEU A 429 -2.71 -7.48 6.61
N SER A 430 -3.12 -8.29 5.64
CA SER A 430 -2.21 -9.06 4.80
C SER A 430 -1.41 -8.18 3.85
N GLN A 431 -0.39 -8.77 3.23
CA GLN A 431 0.18 -8.25 2.00
C GLN A 431 -0.88 -8.18 0.89
N HIS A 432 -0.60 -7.38 -0.13
CA HIS A 432 -1.37 -7.36 -1.37
C HIS A 432 -1.44 -8.76 -2.01
N VAL A 433 -2.65 -9.25 -2.23
CA VAL A 433 -2.89 -10.57 -2.84
C VAL A 433 -3.03 -10.45 -4.35
N GLY A 434 -3.80 -9.47 -4.83
CA GLY A 434 -4.02 -9.18 -6.25
C GLY A 434 -5.48 -9.18 -6.67
N ASP A 435 -5.75 -9.53 -7.93
CA ASP A 435 -7.09 -9.68 -8.50
C ASP A 435 -7.56 -11.13 -8.33
N LEU A 436 -8.58 -11.35 -7.50
CA LEU A 436 -9.06 -12.70 -7.16
C LEU A 436 -9.72 -13.44 -8.33
N SER A 437 -10.06 -12.75 -9.43
CA SER A 437 -10.57 -13.41 -10.65
C SER A 437 -9.52 -14.33 -11.31
N GLN A 438 -8.24 -14.12 -11.00
CA GLN A 438 -7.14 -14.97 -11.46
C GLN A 438 -6.96 -16.18 -10.52
N MET A 439 -6.90 -17.39 -11.09
CA MET A 439 -6.80 -18.63 -10.30
C MET A 439 -5.59 -18.67 -9.36
N LEU A 440 -4.44 -18.16 -9.81
CA LEU A 440 -3.23 -18.09 -8.97
C LEU A 440 -3.42 -17.12 -7.79
N ALA A 441 -4.07 -15.98 -8.02
CA ALA A 441 -4.37 -15.01 -6.96
C ALA A 441 -5.38 -15.58 -5.96
N TYR A 442 -6.43 -16.27 -6.42
CA TYR A 442 -7.37 -16.96 -5.53
C TYR A 442 -6.70 -18.07 -4.70
N THR A 443 -5.76 -18.82 -5.29
CA THR A 443 -4.97 -19.82 -4.56
C THR A 443 -4.10 -19.16 -3.49
N ARG A 444 -3.45 -18.04 -3.81
CA ARG A 444 -2.67 -17.25 -2.84
C ARG A 444 -3.55 -16.65 -1.76
N PHE A 445 -4.76 -16.21 -2.08
CA PHE A 445 -5.75 -15.70 -1.12
C PHE A 445 -6.09 -16.73 -0.05
N VAL A 446 -6.47 -17.95 -0.46
CA VAL A 446 -6.80 -19.03 0.49
C VAL A 446 -5.60 -19.37 1.39
N ARG A 447 -4.42 -19.55 0.79
CA ARG A 447 -3.18 -19.80 1.55
C ARG A 447 -2.84 -18.67 2.52
N THR A 448 -3.02 -17.41 2.10
CA THR A 448 -2.75 -16.25 2.96
C THR A 448 -3.66 -16.25 4.19
N ILE A 449 -4.93 -16.61 4.03
CA ILE A 449 -5.87 -16.74 5.16
C ILE A 449 -5.43 -17.85 6.13
N GLU A 450 -5.05 -19.01 5.62
CA GLU A 450 -4.57 -20.14 6.44
C GLU A 450 -3.26 -19.78 7.16
N ASP A 451 -2.29 -19.24 6.43
CA ASP A 451 -0.98 -18.87 6.94
C ASP A 451 -1.07 -17.78 8.00
N MET A 452 -1.90 -16.75 7.80
CA MET A 452 -2.06 -15.67 8.76
C MET A 452 -2.79 -16.13 10.02
N GLN A 453 -3.84 -16.96 9.90
CA GLN A 453 -4.53 -17.50 11.09
C GLN A 453 -3.56 -18.33 11.95
N ARG A 454 -2.75 -19.20 11.32
CA ARG A 454 -1.72 -19.97 12.01
C ARG A 454 -0.67 -19.06 12.65
N LEU A 455 -0.13 -18.12 11.86
CA LEU A 455 0.97 -17.26 12.32
C LEU A 455 0.57 -16.34 13.46
N PHE A 456 -0.66 -15.87 13.50
CA PHE A 456 -1.15 -14.97 14.56
C PHE A 456 -1.95 -15.70 15.65
N ASP A 457 -2.12 -17.01 15.53
CA ASP A 457 -2.95 -17.84 16.40
C ASP A 457 -4.35 -17.24 16.59
N VAL A 458 -5.00 -16.96 15.46
CA VAL A 458 -6.33 -16.35 15.41
C VAL A 458 -7.30 -17.35 14.78
N GLU A 459 -8.25 -17.81 15.59
CA GLU A 459 -9.42 -18.56 15.13
C GLU A 459 -10.63 -17.62 15.05
N PRO A 460 -11.12 -17.27 13.84
CA PRO A 460 -12.22 -16.32 13.68
C PRO A 460 -13.53 -16.87 14.26
N ALA A 461 -14.22 -16.07 15.08
CA ALA A 461 -15.59 -16.30 15.54
C ALA A 461 -16.64 -15.67 14.58
N TRP A 462 -16.20 -14.73 13.74
CA TRP A 462 -17.02 -14.09 12.72
C TRP A 462 -16.21 -13.83 11.46
N VAL A 463 -16.91 -13.66 10.34
CA VAL A 463 -16.32 -13.35 9.04
C VAL A 463 -17.08 -12.20 8.38
N ALA A 464 -16.36 -11.21 7.87
CA ALA A 464 -16.92 -10.07 7.14
C ALA A 464 -16.53 -10.10 5.67
N CYS A 465 -17.46 -9.78 4.79
CA CYS A 465 -17.24 -9.69 3.34
C CYS A 465 -18.04 -8.55 2.70
N ASP A 466 -17.67 -8.18 1.48
CA ASP A 466 -18.47 -7.30 0.64
C ASP A 466 -19.85 -7.91 0.33
N ARG A 467 -20.87 -7.07 0.17
CA ARG A 467 -22.23 -7.46 -0.24
C ARG A 467 -22.31 -7.93 -1.71
N HIS A 468 -21.30 -7.64 -2.54
CA HIS A 468 -21.33 -8.03 -3.94
C HIS A 468 -21.45 -9.57 -4.10
N PRO A 469 -22.56 -10.08 -4.66
CA PRO A 469 -22.84 -11.51 -4.67
C PRO A 469 -21.91 -12.31 -5.59
N GLY A 470 -21.31 -11.65 -6.59
CA GLY A 470 -20.41 -12.27 -7.57
C GLY A 470 -18.96 -12.44 -7.09
N TYR A 471 -18.54 -11.74 -6.03
CA TYR A 471 -17.12 -11.75 -5.64
C TYR A 471 -16.68 -13.12 -5.11
N LEU A 472 -15.50 -13.56 -5.53
CA LEU A 472 -14.92 -14.82 -5.05
C LEU A 472 -14.61 -14.76 -3.54
N SER A 473 -14.19 -13.60 -3.02
CA SER A 473 -14.00 -13.38 -1.58
C SER A 473 -15.31 -13.54 -0.79
N CYS A 474 -16.43 -12.98 -1.28
CA CYS A 474 -17.75 -13.13 -0.67
C CYS A 474 -18.22 -14.60 -0.67
N ARG A 475 -18.03 -15.31 -1.79
CA ARG A 475 -18.34 -16.75 -1.89
C ARG A 475 -17.53 -17.57 -0.90
N PHE A 476 -16.25 -17.26 -0.73
CA PHE A 476 -15.39 -17.88 0.28
C PHE A 476 -15.92 -17.65 1.70
N ALA A 477 -16.20 -16.40 2.07
CA ALA A 477 -16.70 -16.04 3.40
C ALA A 477 -18.03 -16.73 3.74
N LYS A 478 -18.98 -16.75 2.79
CA LYS A 478 -20.27 -17.44 2.94
C LYS A 478 -20.11 -18.95 3.13
N LYS A 479 -19.17 -19.57 2.39
CA LYS A 479 -18.85 -20.99 2.55
C LYS A 479 -18.25 -21.26 3.94
N LEU A 480 -17.24 -20.49 4.33
CA LEU A 480 -16.56 -20.63 5.62
C LEU A 480 -17.53 -20.44 6.81
N SER A 481 -18.40 -19.44 6.74
CA SER A 481 -19.44 -19.18 7.74
C SER A 481 -20.35 -20.40 7.93
N LYS A 482 -20.80 -21.03 6.84
CA LYS A 482 -21.64 -22.25 6.91
C LYS A 482 -20.89 -23.45 7.45
N GLU A 483 -19.65 -23.65 7.02
CA GLU A 483 -18.83 -24.82 7.41
C GLU A 483 -18.41 -24.79 8.88
N ARG A 484 -18.12 -23.60 9.42
CA ARG A 484 -17.63 -23.43 10.80
C ARG A 484 -18.63 -22.79 11.76
N GLY A 485 -19.85 -22.49 11.30
CA GLY A 485 -20.87 -21.82 12.12
C GLY A 485 -20.52 -20.39 12.52
N LEU A 486 -19.70 -19.68 11.72
CA LEU A 486 -19.27 -18.31 12.02
C LEU A 486 -20.37 -17.31 11.72
N ARG A 487 -20.48 -16.24 12.51
CA ARG A 487 -21.36 -15.11 12.19
C ARG A 487 -20.86 -14.41 10.92
N LEU A 488 -21.68 -14.38 9.88
CA LEU A 488 -21.41 -13.64 8.65
C LEU A 488 -21.84 -12.18 8.78
N ILE A 489 -20.98 -11.26 8.35
CA ILE A 489 -21.25 -9.81 8.33
C ILE A 489 -21.04 -9.29 6.90
N GLU A 490 -22.12 -8.86 6.26
CA GLU A 490 -22.06 -8.31 4.90
C GLU A 490 -22.01 -6.79 4.94
N THR A 491 -20.89 -6.22 4.51
CA THR A 491 -20.63 -4.77 4.51
C THR A 491 -20.83 -4.18 3.12
N GLN A 492 -21.44 -3.01 3.03
CA GLN A 492 -21.53 -2.28 1.76
C GLN A 492 -20.15 -1.69 1.40
N HIS A 493 -19.80 -1.72 0.11
CA HIS A 493 -18.46 -1.38 -0.40
C HIS A 493 -18.00 0.04 -0.05
N HIS A 494 -18.83 1.05 -0.32
CA HIS A 494 -18.51 2.46 -0.08
C HIS A 494 -18.52 2.82 1.40
N HIS A 495 -19.38 2.16 2.19
CA HIS A 495 -19.37 2.22 3.64
C HIS A 495 -18.07 1.65 4.21
N ALA A 496 -17.56 0.54 3.66
CA ALA A 496 -16.27 -0.01 4.05
C ALA A 496 -15.11 0.93 3.71
N HIS A 497 -15.11 1.63 2.57
CA HIS A 497 -14.13 2.69 2.30
C HIS A 497 -14.17 3.80 3.37
N ALA A 498 -15.36 4.33 3.68
CA ALA A 498 -15.52 5.37 4.71
C ALA A 498 -15.11 4.87 6.12
N ALA A 499 -15.46 3.63 6.47
CA ALA A 499 -15.08 3.02 7.72
C ALA A 499 -13.56 2.78 7.82
N SER A 500 -12.91 2.42 6.72
CA SER A 500 -11.44 2.26 6.67
C SER A 500 -10.74 3.57 7.03
N LEU A 501 -11.24 4.69 6.50
CA LEU A 501 -10.74 6.03 6.81
C LEU A 501 -10.96 6.39 8.29
N LEU A 502 -12.15 6.12 8.83
CA LEU A 502 -12.44 6.36 10.25
C LEU A 502 -11.51 5.55 11.17
N VAL A 503 -11.30 4.26 10.86
CA VAL A 503 -10.40 3.38 11.63
C VAL A 503 -8.97 3.89 11.59
N GLU A 504 -8.47 4.30 10.42
CA GLU A 504 -7.12 4.83 10.27
C GLU A 504 -6.87 6.07 11.16
N HIS A 505 -7.89 6.94 11.27
CA HIS A 505 -7.87 8.16 12.07
C HIS A 505 -8.29 7.95 13.54
N GLY A 506 -8.55 6.70 13.95
CA GLY A 506 -8.98 6.39 15.32
C GLY A 506 -10.33 7.01 15.70
N ARG A 507 -11.22 7.23 14.72
CA ARG A 507 -12.54 7.85 14.92
C ARG A 507 -13.65 6.82 14.85
N THR A 508 -14.72 7.06 15.61
CA THR A 508 -15.95 6.25 15.56
C THR A 508 -17.20 7.05 15.21
N GLY A 509 -17.15 8.38 15.32
CA GLY A 509 -18.29 9.27 15.07
C GLY A 509 -18.56 9.48 13.58
N PRO A 510 -19.78 9.93 13.23
CA PRO A 510 -20.18 10.11 11.85
C PRO A 510 -19.46 11.26 11.16
N ILE A 511 -19.16 11.07 9.88
CA ILE A 511 -18.58 12.06 8.96
C ILE A 511 -19.39 12.16 7.68
N VAL A 512 -19.18 13.22 6.91
CA VAL A 512 -19.61 13.27 5.51
C VAL A 512 -18.47 12.74 4.64
N ALA A 513 -18.60 11.54 4.08
CA ALA A 513 -17.60 10.92 3.22
C ALA A 513 -17.90 11.18 1.74
N ILE A 514 -16.91 11.69 1.01
CA ILE A 514 -16.86 11.64 -0.45
C ILE A 514 -16.20 10.32 -0.83
N VAL A 515 -16.98 9.42 -1.44
CA VAL A 515 -16.49 8.11 -1.87
C VAL A 515 -16.50 8.03 -3.39
N CYS A 516 -15.32 8.16 -4.00
CA CYS A 516 -15.14 8.14 -5.45
C CYS A 516 -14.35 6.90 -5.88
N ASP A 517 -14.99 6.02 -6.64
CA ASP A 517 -14.44 4.76 -7.10
C ASP A 517 -14.85 4.43 -8.55
N GLY A 518 -14.34 3.32 -9.09
CA GLY A 518 -14.73 2.77 -10.37
C GLY A 518 -16.12 2.12 -10.34
N VAL A 519 -16.26 1.07 -9.52
CA VAL A 519 -17.52 0.34 -9.28
C VAL A 519 -17.48 -0.24 -7.87
N GLY A 520 -18.52 -0.02 -7.09
CA GLY A 520 -18.85 -0.82 -5.92
C GLY A 520 -20.33 -1.18 -5.90
N TYR A 521 -20.68 -2.32 -5.31
CA TYR A 521 -22.07 -2.80 -5.28
C TYR A 521 -22.95 -1.87 -4.43
N GLY A 522 -23.96 -1.28 -5.05
CA GLY A 522 -24.99 -0.47 -4.39
C GLY A 522 -26.08 -1.32 -3.77
N ASP A 523 -26.67 -0.85 -2.67
CA ASP A 523 -27.80 -1.53 -2.00
C ASP A 523 -29.08 -1.51 -2.84
N ASP A 524 -29.14 -0.64 -3.87
CA ASP A 524 -30.20 -0.57 -4.88
C ASP A 524 -29.94 -1.49 -6.10
N GLY A 525 -28.88 -2.30 -6.05
CA GLY A 525 -28.46 -3.18 -7.14
C GLY A 525 -27.76 -2.46 -8.30
N THR A 526 -27.51 -1.14 -8.17
CA THR A 526 -26.75 -0.36 -9.16
C THR A 526 -25.26 -0.31 -8.82
N ALA A 527 -24.44 0.12 -9.78
CA ALA A 527 -22.99 0.25 -9.60
C ALA A 527 -22.63 1.65 -9.07
N TRP A 528 -22.37 1.77 -7.78
CA TRP A 528 -21.97 3.03 -7.15
C TRP A 528 -20.49 3.36 -7.41
N GLY A 529 -20.11 4.62 -7.19
CA GLY A 529 -18.71 5.06 -7.25
C GLY A 529 -18.51 6.57 -7.29
N GLY A 530 -19.51 7.36 -6.93
CA GLY A 530 -19.43 8.82 -6.87
C GLY A 530 -20.41 9.34 -5.83
N GLU A 531 -20.25 8.89 -4.59
CA GLU A 531 -21.25 9.02 -3.54
C GLU A 531 -20.84 10.05 -2.49
N ILE A 532 -21.83 10.78 -1.97
CA ILE A 532 -21.70 11.57 -0.74
C ILE A 532 -22.50 10.86 0.34
N LEU A 533 -21.81 10.33 1.35
CA LEU A 533 -22.42 9.54 2.42
C LEU A 533 -22.28 10.26 3.75
N LYS A 534 -23.29 10.19 4.61
CA LYS A 534 -23.10 10.32 6.06
C LYS A 534 -22.79 8.93 6.59
N ALA A 535 -21.61 8.69 7.15
CA ALA A 535 -21.19 7.35 7.57
C ALA A 535 -20.42 7.36 8.89
N ASP A 536 -20.65 6.32 9.70
CA ASP A 536 -19.85 5.95 10.86
C ASP A 536 -19.47 4.46 10.77
N LEU A 537 -18.98 3.83 11.86
CA LEU A 537 -18.66 2.41 11.86
C LEU A 537 -19.89 1.48 11.94
N ARG A 538 -21.09 2.01 12.20
CA ARG A 538 -22.34 1.24 12.37
C ARG A 538 -23.14 1.20 11.08
N GLY A 539 -23.20 2.31 10.36
CA GLY A 539 -24.02 2.43 9.17
C GLY A 539 -23.72 3.68 8.36
N PHE A 540 -24.52 3.87 7.32
CA PHE A 540 -24.42 5.01 6.44
C PHE A 540 -25.78 5.44 5.89
N GLU A 541 -25.85 6.69 5.44
CA GLU A 541 -26.97 7.30 4.73
C GLU A 541 -26.43 7.95 3.46
N ARG A 542 -27.03 7.65 2.31
CA ARG A 542 -26.66 8.25 1.02
C ARG A 542 -27.30 9.63 0.90
N LEU A 543 -26.49 10.69 0.92
CA LEU A 543 -26.95 12.08 0.85
C LEU A 543 -27.04 12.61 -0.58
N SER A 544 -26.11 12.20 -1.44
CA SER A 544 -26.04 12.60 -2.84
C SER A 544 -25.21 11.60 -3.63
N HIS A 545 -25.30 11.67 -4.95
CA HIS A 545 -24.50 10.87 -5.87
C HIS A 545 -24.21 11.61 -7.17
N LEU A 546 -23.23 11.11 -7.92
CA LEU A 546 -22.99 11.48 -9.31
C LEU A 546 -24.18 11.05 -10.18
N ARG A 547 -24.60 11.91 -11.12
CA ARG A 547 -25.65 11.60 -12.09
C ARG A 547 -25.33 10.26 -12.78
N PRO A 548 -26.21 9.25 -12.68
CA PRO A 548 -25.89 7.93 -13.20
C PRO A 548 -25.80 7.90 -14.73
N LEU A 549 -24.88 7.09 -15.24
CA LEU A 549 -24.72 6.75 -16.66
C LEU A 549 -25.07 5.27 -16.87
N ARG A 550 -25.42 4.91 -18.11
CA ARG A 550 -25.60 3.52 -18.51
C ARG A 550 -24.26 2.97 -19.01
N LEU A 551 -23.95 1.71 -18.68
CA LEU A 551 -22.70 1.07 -19.09
C LEU A 551 -23.00 -0.01 -20.15
N PRO A 552 -23.04 0.34 -21.45
CA PRO A 552 -23.44 -0.63 -22.47
C PRO A 552 -22.41 -1.77 -22.60
N GLY A 553 -22.84 -2.97 -22.21
CA GLY A 553 -22.00 -4.16 -22.12
C GLY A 553 -21.29 -4.35 -20.78
N GLY A 554 -21.68 -3.63 -19.71
CA GLY A 554 -21.13 -3.78 -18.36
C GLY A 554 -19.62 -3.57 -18.32
N ASP A 555 -18.87 -4.58 -17.89
CA ASP A 555 -17.39 -4.57 -17.81
C ASP A 555 -16.70 -4.19 -19.14
N ALA A 556 -17.34 -4.47 -20.29
CA ALA A 556 -16.80 -4.07 -21.58
C ALA A 556 -16.69 -2.54 -21.71
N ALA A 557 -17.60 -1.78 -21.08
CA ALA A 557 -17.57 -0.32 -21.09
C ALA A 557 -16.41 0.24 -20.22
N ALA A 558 -16.02 -0.47 -19.16
CA ALA A 558 -14.85 -0.11 -18.36
C ALA A 558 -13.53 -0.40 -19.10
N LYS A 559 -13.50 -1.32 -20.07
CA LYS A 559 -12.32 -1.58 -20.92
C LYS A 559 -12.27 -0.68 -22.16
N ARG A 560 -13.40 -0.50 -22.85
CA ARG A 560 -13.56 0.31 -24.06
C ARG A 560 -14.21 1.64 -23.69
N THR A 561 -13.39 2.64 -23.37
CA THR A 561 -13.81 3.91 -22.75
C THR A 561 -14.80 4.70 -23.61
N GLY A 562 -14.72 4.57 -24.95
CA GLY A 562 -15.67 5.16 -25.90
C GLY A 562 -17.13 4.76 -25.70
N ARG A 563 -17.39 3.59 -25.11
CA ARG A 563 -18.74 3.16 -24.73
C ARG A 563 -19.34 4.03 -23.61
N CYS A 564 -18.51 4.45 -22.65
CA CYS A 564 -18.92 5.38 -21.60
C CYS A 564 -19.17 6.78 -22.18
N ALA A 565 -18.32 7.23 -23.11
CA ALA A 565 -18.50 8.51 -23.80
C ALA A 565 -19.79 8.56 -24.63
N LEU A 566 -20.12 7.48 -25.35
CA LEU A 566 -21.38 7.39 -26.08
C LEU A 566 -22.59 7.42 -25.14
N SER A 567 -22.53 6.73 -23.98
CA SER A 567 -23.59 6.83 -22.98
C SER A 567 -23.73 8.25 -22.43
N TRP A 568 -22.64 9.00 -22.29
CA TRP A 568 -22.66 10.38 -21.80
C TRP A 568 -23.34 11.32 -22.79
N LEU A 569 -23.05 11.17 -24.09
CA LEU A 569 -23.75 11.87 -25.17
C LEU A 569 -25.25 11.55 -25.18
N VAL A 570 -25.62 10.28 -25.01
CA VAL A 570 -27.04 9.86 -24.98
C VAL A 570 -27.76 10.35 -23.72
N ASP A 571 -27.09 10.42 -22.57
CA ASP A 571 -27.67 11.00 -21.36
C ASP A 571 -27.98 12.50 -21.52
N ARG A 572 -27.11 13.24 -22.23
CA ARG A 572 -27.26 14.67 -22.46
C ARG A 572 -28.27 15.03 -23.56
N PHE A 573 -28.24 14.32 -24.68
CA PHE A 573 -28.99 14.65 -25.90
C PHE A 573 -30.12 13.65 -26.23
N GLY A 574 -30.35 12.66 -25.37
CA GLY A 574 -31.30 11.59 -25.63
C GLY A 574 -30.86 10.74 -26.84
N PRO A 575 -31.82 10.17 -27.61
CA PRO A 575 -31.50 9.37 -28.80
C PRO A 575 -30.63 10.08 -29.84
N ALA A 576 -30.72 11.42 -29.93
CA ALA A 576 -29.89 12.22 -30.84
C ALA A 576 -28.40 12.18 -30.48
N GLY A 577 -28.05 11.81 -29.24
CA GLY A 577 -26.65 11.61 -28.84
C GLY A 577 -25.93 10.50 -29.61
N LEU A 578 -26.67 9.55 -30.20
CA LEU A 578 -26.12 8.50 -31.07
C LEU A 578 -25.72 9.01 -32.46
N GLU A 579 -26.18 10.20 -32.83
CA GLU A 579 -25.95 10.84 -34.13
C GLU A 579 -25.07 12.10 -33.97
N HIS A 580 -24.55 12.34 -32.76
CA HIS A 580 -23.71 13.50 -32.47
C HIS A 580 -22.41 13.45 -33.29
N PRO A 581 -21.88 14.60 -33.79
CA PRO A 581 -20.66 14.63 -34.61
C PRO A 581 -19.42 13.97 -33.98
N LEU A 582 -19.38 13.88 -32.65
CA LEU A 582 -18.27 13.26 -31.92
C LEU A 582 -18.40 11.73 -31.75
N VAL A 583 -19.50 11.12 -32.20
CA VAL A 583 -19.70 9.67 -32.05
C VAL A 583 -18.63 8.87 -32.81
N GLU A 584 -18.24 9.33 -33.99
CA GLU A 584 -17.18 8.66 -34.78
C GLU A 584 -15.79 8.82 -34.15
N ARG A 585 -15.59 9.88 -33.36
CA ARG A 585 -14.35 10.10 -32.61
C ARG A 585 -14.22 9.12 -31.46
N VAL A 586 -15.28 8.95 -30.67
CA VAL A 586 -15.25 8.11 -29.46
C VAL A 586 -15.40 6.62 -29.77
N LEU A 587 -16.07 6.27 -30.85
CA LEU A 587 -16.23 4.90 -31.33
C LEU A 587 -16.04 4.89 -32.86
N PRO A 588 -14.82 4.78 -33.37
CA PRO A 588 -14.57 4.85 -34.81
C PRO A 588 -15.15 3.64 -35.58
N ASP A 589 -15.13 2.46 -34.96
CA ASP A 589 -15.65 1.23 -35.56
C ASP A 589 -17.18 1.31 -35.75
N SER A 590 -17.62 1.28 -37.02
CA SER A 590 -19.04 1.40 -37.37
C SER A 590 -19.91 0.23 -36.89
N ALA A 591 -19.36 -0.99 -36.83
CA ALA A 591 -20.09 -2.16 -36.37
C ALA A 591 -20.26 -2.12 -34.84
N GLU A 592 -19.20 -1.74 -34.11
CA GLU A 592 -19.30 -1.52 -32.67
C GLU A 592 -20.28 -0.39 -32.34
N ARG A 593 -20.24 0.74 -33.07
CA ARG A 593 -21.19 1.84 -32.91
C ARG A 593 -22.64 1.39 -33.05
N GLN A 594 -22.96 0.64 -34.10
CA GLN A 594 -24.32 0.15 -34.34
C GLN A 594 -24.77 -0.81 -33.22
N ALA A 595 -23.90 -1.73 -32.80
CA ALA A 595 -24.18 -2.67 -31.73
C ALA A 595 -24.42 -1.96 -30.39
N VAL A 596 -23.51 -1.06 -29.99
CA VAL A 596 -23.62 -0.29 -28.73
C VAL A 596 -24.83 0.64 -28.76
N GLY A 597 -25.10 1.28 -29.89
CA GLY A 597 -26.30 2.10 -30.09
C GLY A 597 -27.59 1.30 -29.90
N LEU A 598 -27.65 0.05 -30.36
CA LEU A 598 -28.79 -0.83 -30.12
C LEU A 598 -28.96 -1.18 -28.64
N LEU A 599 -27.86 -1.50 -27.94
CA LEU A 599 -27.89 -1.77 -26.49
C LEU A 599 -28.47 -0.59 -25.71
N LEU A 600 -28.06 0.64 -26.04
CA LEU A 600 -28.55 1.86 -25.39
C LEU A 600 -30.02 2.17 -25.74
N ARG A 601 -30.44 1.97 -27.00
CA ARG A 601 -31.84 2.18 -27.42
C ARG A 601 -32.81 1.19 -26.78
N ARG A 602 -32.37 -0.05 -26.57
CA ARG A 602 -33.20 -1.14 -26.03
C ARG A 602 -33.02 -1.38 -24.54
N ASP A 603 -32.10 -0.66 -23.90
CA ASP A 603 -31.71 -0.85 -22.49
C ASP A 603 -31.27 -2.29 -22.17
N LEU A 604 -30.55 -2.92 -23.11
CA LEU A 604 -30.09 -4.30 -22.99
C LEU A 604 -28.66 -4.33 -22.46
N ASN A 605 -28.40 -5.06 -21.36
CA ASN A 605 -27.07 -5.16 -20.74
C ASN A 605 -26.40 -3.79 -20.50
N CYS A 606 -27.19 -2.82 -20.05
CA CYS A 606 -26.78 -1.46 -19.76
C CYS A 606 -26.93 -1.16 -18.27
N PRO A 607 -26.21 -1.85 -17.36
CA PRO A 607 -26.30 -1.55 -15.93
C PRO A 607 -26.02 -0.07 -15.67
N VAL A 608 -26.76 0.49 -14.73
CA VAL A 608 -26.68 1.90 -14.34
C VAL A 608 -25.55 2.07 -13.33
N SER A 609 -24.74 3.11 -13.49
CA SER A 609 -23.63 3.42 -12.61
C SER A 609 -23.48 4.90 -12.32
N SER A 610 -23.26 5.23 -11.03
CA SER A 610 -22.77 6.53 -10.57
C SER A 610 -21.24 6.54 -10.39
N GLY A 611 -20.54 5.59 -11.03
CA GLY A 611 -19.09 5.41 -10.91
C GLY A 611 -18.29 6.59 -11.42
N THR A 612 -17.53 7.24 -10.56
CA THR A 612 -16.65 8.36 -10.94
C THR A 612 -15.61 7.90 -11.94
N GLY A 613 -15.05 6.69 -11.78
CA GLY A 613 -14.11 6.11 -12.75
C GLY A 613 -14.70 5.97 -14.17
N ARG A 614 -16.01 5.73 -14.30
CA ARG A 614 -16.70 5.64 -15.61
C ARG A 614 -16.86 7.01 -16.27
N LEU A 615 -17.04 8.06 -15.47
CA LEU A 615 -17.02 9.44 -15.97
C LEU A 615 -15.61 9.84 -16.46
N PHE A 616 -14.56 9.41 -15.75
CA PHE A 616 -13.17 9.54 -16.23
C PHE A 616 -12.95 8.79 -17.55
N ASP A 617 -13.44 7.56 -17.67
CA ASP A 617 -13.39 6.80 -18.94
C ASP A 617 -14.06 7.58 -20.08
N ALA A 618 -15.26 8.10 -19.85
CA ALA A 618 -16.00 8.88 -20.83
C ALA A 618 -15.24 10.14 -21.28
N ALA A 619 -14.69 10.91 -20.33
CA ALA A 619 -13.91 12.10 -20.63
C ALA A 619 -12.59 11.77 -21.36
N ALA A 620 -11.88 10.72 -20.94
CA ALA A 620 -10.62 10.32 -21.57
C ALA A 620 -10.81 9.91 -23.05
N SER A 621 -11.89 9.20 -23.38
CA SER A 621 -12.20 8.88 -24.77
C SER A 621 -12.66 10.11 -25.57
N LEU A 622 -13.53 10.94 -24.98
CA LEU A 622 -14.01 12.17 -25.64
C LEU A 622 -12.85 13.08 -26.05
N LEU A 623 -11.86 13.25 -25.17
CA LEU A 623 -10.68 14.06 -25.44
C LEU A 623 -9.64 13.36 -26.34
N GLY A 624 -9.81 12.08 -26.66
CA GLY A 624 -8.86 11.29 -27.45
C GLY A 624 -7.56 10.97 -26.69
N VAL A 625 -7.63 10.91 -25.36
CA VAL A 625 -6.50 10.62 -24.47
C VAL A 625 -6.35 9.12 -24.24
N CYS A 626 -7.47 8.39 -24.09
CA CYS A 626 -7.44 6.95 -23.84
C CYS A 626 -8.74 6.29 -24.33
N ASP A 627 -8.62 5.35 -25.27
CA ASP A 627 -9.74 4.58 -25.83
C ASP A 627 -9.86 3.17 -25.26
N PHE A 628 -8.77 2.64 -24.67
CA PHE A 628 -8.73 1.29 -24.11
C PHE A 628 -7.92 1.25 -22.81
N ASN A 629 -8.55 0.73 -21.76
CA ASN A 629 -7.89 0.48 -20.48
C ASN A 629 -7.14 -0.87 -20.52
N HIS A 630 -5.83 -0.82 -20.82
CA HIS A 630 -4.96 -2.01 -20.78
C HIS A 630 -4.68 -2.50 -19.36
N HIS A 631 -4.81 -1.61 -18.38
CA HIS A 631 -4.76 -1.92 -16.96
C HIS A 631 -5.77 -1.03 -16.23
N GLU A 632 -6.08 -1.42 -15.01
CA GLU A 632 -7.01 -0.69 -14.17
C GLU A 632 -6.58 0.77 -13.98
N SER A 633 -7.53 1.70 -14.08
CA SER A 633 -7.34 3.15 -13.90
C SER A 633 -6.47 3.85 -14.94
N MET A 634 -6.12 3.21 -16.08
CA MET A 634 -5.28 3.81 -17.12
C MET A 634 -5.85 5.12 -17.67
N SER A 635 -7.14 5.16 -18.02
CA SER A 635 -7.83 6.37 -18.50
C SER A 635 -7.68 7.54 -17.53
N GLY A 636 -7.90 7.31 -16.24
CA GLY A 636 -7.74 8.30 -15.19
C GLY A 636 -6.30 8.81 -15.06
N GLN A 637 -5.32 7.91 -15.11
CA GLN A 637 -3.89 8.25 -15.07
C GLN A 637 -3.46 9.07 -16.30
N MET A 638 -3.94 8.70 -17.49
CA MET A 638 -3.61 9.41 -18.72
C MET A 638 -4.30 10.77 -18.80
N LEU A 639 -5.56 10.87 -18.36
CA LEU A 639 -6.29 12.13 -18.30
C LEU A 639 -5.63 13.10 -17.31
N GLU A 640 -5.20 12.60 -16.16
CA GLU A 640 -4.41 13.38 -15.19
C GLU A 640 -3.08 13.85 -15.79
N SER A 641 -2.36 12.96 -16.49
CA SER A 641 -1.09 13.31 -17.16
C SER A 641 -1.29 14.39 -18.24
N ALA A 642 -2.37 14.30 -19.02
CA ALA A 642 -2.72 15.32 -20.01
C ALA A 642 -3.03 16.68 -19.34
N ALA A 643 -3.74 16.66 -18.22
CA ALA A 643 -4.08 17.87 -17.47
C ALA A 643 -2.84 18.56 -16.86
N PHE A 644 -1.87 17.80 -16.36
CA PHE A 644 -0.62 18.36 -15.83
C PHE A 644 0.25 19.03 -16.90
N GLY A 645 0.25 18.50 -18.13
CA GLY A 645 0.95 19.09 -19.27
C GLY A 645 0.29 20.35 -19.85
N ALA A 646 -0.87 20.76 -19.33
CA ALA A 646 -1.64 21.87 -19.89
C ALA A 646 -1.02 23.23 -19.55
N ALA A 647 -0.79 24.05 -20.59
CA ALA A 647 -0.38 25.44 -20.43
C ALA A 647 -1.53 26.35 -19.97
N GLN A 648 -2.76 25.99 -20.35
CA GLN A 648 -3.98 26.73 -20.01
C GLN A 648 -4.79 25.94 -18.99
N ARG A 649 -5.43 26.68 -18.08
CA ARG A 649 -6.21 26.13 -16.97
C ARG A 649 -7.58 26.81 -16.92
N PRO A 650 -8.46 26.53 -17.89
CA PRO A 650 -9.80 27.11 -17.93
C PRO A 650 -10.63 26.57 -16.76
N ASP A 651 -11.63 27.34 -16.36
CA ASP A 651 -12.62 26.99 -15.36
C ASP A 651 -14.00 26.78 -15.99
N LEU A 652 -14.88 26.14 -15.23
CA LEU A 652 -16.30 26.02 -15.56
C LEU A 652 -17.08 27.00 -14.67
N GLU A 653 -17.73 27.98 -15.29
CA GLU A 653 -18.50 28.99 -14.56
C GLU A 653 -19.64 28.36 -13.76
N VAL A 654 -20.35 27.40 -14.38
CA VAL A 654 -21.50 26.71 -13.80
C VAL A 654 -21.05 25.57 -12.89
N SER A 655 -21.64 25.48 -11.69
CA SER A 655 -21.41 24.35 -10.80
C SER A 655 -22.08 23.06 -11.29
N LEU A 656 -21.44 21.93 -11.00
CA LEU A 656 -22.04 20.60 -11.18
C LEU A 656 -22.95 20.20 -10.03
N TRP A 657 -22.90 20.89 -8.89
CA TRP A 657 -23.80 20.62 -7.77
C TRP A 657 -25.23 21.10 -8.08
N SER A 658 -26.20 20.18 -8.03
CA SER A 658 -27.61 20.44 -8.30
C SER A 658 -28.46 20.03 -7.09
N PRO A 659 -28.82 20.98 -6.20
CA PRO A 659 -29.66 20.69 -5.04
C PRO A 659 -31.10 20.33 -5.45
N TYR A 660 -31.77 19.50 -4.66
CA TYR A 660 -33.17 19.12 -4.90
C TYR A 660 -34.20 20.02 -4.20
N GLU A 661 -33.77 21.16 -3.64
CA GLU A 661 -34.66 22.13 -3.01
C GLU A 661 -35.82 22.52 -3.94
N GLY A 662 -37.06 22.41 -3.45
CA GLY A 662 -38.27 22.78 -4.20
C GLY A 662 -38.79 21.74 -5.22
N LEU A 663 -38.19 20.56 -5.33
CA LEU A 663 -38.64 19.50 -6.26
C LEU A 663 -39.51 18.41 -5.57
N PRO A 664 -40.44 17.75 -6.30
CA PRO A 664 -41.22 16.63 -5.76
C PRO A 664 -40.34 15.49 -5.23
N ARG A 665 -40.65 14.98 -4.03
CA ARG A 665 -39.87 13.94 -3.32
C ARG A 665 -39.99 12.51 -3.90
N ALA A 666 -40.83 12.28 -4.92
CA ALA A 666 -41.07 10.94 -5.44
C ALA A 666 -39.77 10.32 -5.97
N GLY A 667 -39.30 9.25 -5.32
CA GLY A 667 -38.05 8.55 -5.67
C GLY A 667 -36.76 9.18 -5.13
N ARG A 668 -36.82 10.14 -4.19
CA ARG A 668 -35.65 10.91 -3.70
C ARG A 668 -35.55 10.97 -2.17
N ALA A 669 -36.07 9.98 -1.44
CA ALA A 669 -36.04 9.99 0.01
C ALA A 669 -34.59 9.98 0.53
N GLY A 670 -34.23 10.95 1.40
CA GLY A 670 -32.88 11.09 1.98
C GLY A 670 -31.85 11.84 1.13
N LEU A 671 -32.11 12.04 -0.18
CA LEU A 671 -31.18 12.76 -1.06
C LEU A 671 -31.38 14.28 -0.98
N ILE A 672 -30.28 15.01 -0.81
CA ILE A 672 -30.26 16.49 -0.77
C ILE A 672 -30.01 17.12 -2.15
N GLY A 673 -29.49 16.36 -3.10
CA GLY A 673 -29.16 16.80 -4.46
C GLY A 673 -28.42 15.73 -5.25
N GLN A 674 -27.88 16.13 -6.40
CA GLN A 674 -27.03 15.31 -7.25
C GLN A 674 -25.87 16.13 -7.83
N ILE A 675 -24.81 15.45 -8.27
CA ILE A 675 -23.74 16.06 -9.07
C ILE A 675 -24.06 15.80 -10.54
N ASP A 676 -24.52 16.83 -11.26
CA ASP A 676 -24.92 16.78 -12.66
C ASP A 676 -23.76 17.16 -13.58
N HIS A 677 -23.19 16.16 -14.26
CA HIS A 677 -22.03 16.33 -15.15
C HIS A 677 -22.40 16.79 -16.58
N ARG A 678 -23.67 17.01 -16.89
CA ARG A 678 -24.12 17.44 -18.23
C ARG A 678 -23.59 18.80 -18.67
N PRO A 679 -23.54 19.85 -17.81
CA PRO A 679 -22.93 21.13 -18.19
C PRO A 679 -21.44 21.01 -18.51
N LEU A 680 -20.73 20.08 -17.84
CA LEU A 680 -19.33 19.80 -18.15
C LEU A 680 -19.18 19.20 -19.55
N LEU A 681 -20.06 18.26 -19.95
CA LEU A 681 -20.04 17.72 -21.30
C LEU A 681 -20.21 18.81 -22.37
N ASP A 682 -21.16 19.72 -22.18
CA ASP A 682 -21.41 20.81 -23.12
C ASP A 682 -20.14 21.66 -23.32
N ARG A 683 -19.47 22.04 -22.23
CA ARG A 683 -18.23 22.83 -22.29
C ARG A 683 -17.07 22.06 -22.91
N LEU A 684 -16.94 20.76 -22.63
CA LEU A 684 -15.91 19.91 -23.26
C LEU A 684 -16.14 19.78 -24.78
N ILE A 685 -17.39 19.63 -25.21
CA ILE A 685 -17.76 19.59 -26.63
C ILE A 685 -17.44 20.93 -27.30
N GLU A 686 -17.84 22.05 -26.69
CA GLU A 686 -17.55 23.38 -27.20
C GLU A 686 -16.04 23.60 -27.38
N GLY A 687 -15.24 23.27 -26.36
CA GLY A 687 -13.80 23.43 -26.43
C GLY A 687 -13.14 22.53 -27.47
N LEU A 688 -13.59 21.27 -27.58
CA LEU A 688 -13.10 20.36 -28.60
C LEU A 688 -13.39 20.86 -30.03
N LEU A 689 -14.62 21.34 -30.27
CA LEU A 689 -15.02 21.90 -31.57
C LEU A 689 -14.35 23.25 -31.86
N GLY A 690 -14.02 24.01 -30.80
CA GLY A 690 -13.25 25.25 -30.86
C GLY A 690 -11.74 25.08 -31.00
N GLY A 691 -11.23 23.84 -30.97
CA GLY A 691 -9.80 23.54 -31.14
C GLY A 691 -8.96 23.72 -29.88
N GLU A 692 -9.55 23.76 -28.69
CA GLU A 692 -8.81 23.77 -27.43
C GLU A 692 -8.01 22.48 -27.24
N GLN A 693 -6.85 22.60 -26.59
CA GLN A 693 -5.97 21.44 -26.37
C GLN A 693 -6.60 20.47 -25.37
N ALA A 694 -6.48 19.17 -25.64
CA ALA A 694 -6.99 18.11 -24.77
C ALA A 694 -6.50 18.23 -23.32
N GLY A 695 -5.26 18.69 -23.09
CA GLY A 695 -4.74 18.93 -21.74
C GLY A 695 -5.51 20.01 -20.98
N ALA A 696 -5.86 21.13 -21.62
CA ALA A 696 -6.64 22.21 -21.00
C ALA A 696 -8.06 21.74 -20.64
N LEU A 697 -8.68 20.94 -21.52
CA LEU A 697 -9.98 20.34 -21.27
C LEU A 697 -9.93 19.23 -20.21
N ALA A 698 -8.82 18.50 -20.12
CA ALA A 698 -8.59 17.55 -19.05
C ALA A 698 -8.45 18.26 -17.69
N TRP A 699 -7.76 19.40 -17.65
CA TRP A 699 -7.70 20.24 -16.45
C TRP A 699 -9.10 20.72 -16.02
N LEU A 700 -9.87 21.28 -16.97
CA LEU A 700 -11.24 21.71 -16.76
C LEU A 700 -12.10 20.59 -16.15
N PHE A 701 -12.01 19.38 -16.71
CA PHE A 701 -12.73 18.21 -16.22
C PHE A 701 -12.42 17.93 -14.74
N HIS A 702 -11.14 17.89 -14.36
CA HIS A 702 -10.75 17.61 -12.98
C HIS A 702 -11.22 18.70 -12.02
N ASP A 703 -11.06 19.97 -12.39
CA ASP A 703 -11.42 21.09 -11.52
C ASP A 703 -12.95 21.22 -11.34
N ALA A 704 -13.72 21.08 -12.42
CA ALA A 704 -15.17 21.15 -12.37
C ALA A 704 -15.76 19.99 -11.54
N LEU A 705 -15.24 18.77 -11.71
CA LEU A 705 -15.64 17.62 -10.89
C LEU A 705 -15.27 17.83 -9.42
N ALA A 706 -14.07 18.32 -9.14
CA ALA A 706 -13.63 18.61 -7.78
C ALA A 706 -14.53 19.65 -7.09
N ARG A 707 -14.88 20.74 -7.80
CA ARG A 707 -15.79 21.77 -7.32
C ARG A 707 -17.16 21.18 -6.99
N GLY A 708 -17.73 20.38 -7.90
CA GLY A 708 -19.02 19.71 -7.68
C GLY A 708 -19.03 18.78 -6.48
N LEU A 709 -17.97 17.98 -6.29
CA LEU A 709 -17.80 17.10 -5.12
C LEU A 709 -17.68 17.90 -3.82
N ALA A 710 -16.87 18.95 -3.81
CA ALA A 710 -16.66 19.81 -2.64
C ALA A 710 -17.95 20.53 -2.22
N GLU A 711 -18.68 21.10 -3.18
CA GLU A 711 -19.95 21.78 -2.91
C GLU A 711 -21.03 20.81 -2.39
N ALA A 712 -21.10 19.60 -2.97
CA ALA A 712 -22.01 18.54 -2.53
C ALA A 712 -21.70 18.08 -1.10
N ALA A 713 -20.42 17.87 -0.76
CA ALA A 713 -20.00 17.48 0.57
C ALA A 713 -20.25 18.58 1.61
N ALA A 714 -19.99 19.85 1.26
CA ALA A 714 -20.29 20.99 2.11
C ALA A 714 -21.81 21.13 2.34
N ALA A 715 -22.64 20.89 1.32
CA ALA A 715 -24.10 20.81 1.48
C ALA A 715 -24.52 19.66 2.40
N GLY A 716 -23.87 18.49 2.28
CA GLY A 716 -24.03 17.37 3.20
C GLY A 716 -23.74 17.76 4.64
N CYS A 717 -22.63 18.45 4.90
CA CYS A 717 -22.26 18.95 6.23
C CYS A 717 -23.32 19.92 6.78
N ARG A 718 -23.78 20.89 5.97
CA ARG A 718 -24.85 21.82 6.35
C ARG A 718 -26.16 21.09 6.71
N SER A 719 -26.55 20.10 5.93
CA SER A 719 -27.81 19.36 6.15
C SER A 719 -27.78 18.46 7.39
N THR A 720 -26.59 17.97 7.77
CA THR A 720 -26.41 17.01 8.88
C THR A 720 -25.89 17.65 10.16
N GLY A 721 -25.35 18.87 10.09
CA GLY A 721 -24.67 19.55 11.19
C GLY A 721 -23.22 19.09 11.43
N LEU A 722 -22.72 18.12 10.64
CA LEU A 722 -21.35 17.59 10.78
C LEU A 722 -20.31 18.59 10.27
N GLN A 723 -19.09 18.52 10.83
CA GLN A 723 -17.99 19.44 10.51
C GLN A 723 -16.80 18.77 9.83
N THR A 724 -16.85 17.44 9.66
CA THR A 724 -15.73 16.65 9.12
C THR A 724 -16.13 16.01 7.80
N ILE A 725 -15.32 16.22 6.77
CA ILE A 725 -15.39 15.59 5.45
C ILE A 725 -14.28 14.53 5.33
N GLY A 726 -14.62 13.33 4.88
CA GLY A 726 -13.65 12.28 4.55
C GLY A 726 -13.50 12.08 3.05
N LEU A 727 -12.27 11.91 2.54
CA LEU A 727 -11.98 11.57 1.14
C LEU A 727 -11.46 10.14 1.03
N THR A 728 -12.17 9.28 0.29
CA THR A 728 -11.80 7.85 0.12
C THR A 728 -12.37 7.22 -1.16
N GLY A 729 -11.93 6.02 -1.52
CA GLY A 729 -12.22 5.36 -2.80
C GLY A 729 -11.08 5.52 -3.81
N GLY A 730 -10.97 4.58 -4.75
CA GLY A 730 -9.83 4.43 -5.64
C GLY A 730 -9.51 5.63 -6.52
N VAL A 731 -10.49 6.49 -6.83
CA VAL A 731 -10.29 7.69 -7.66
C VAL A 731 -9.50 8.77 -6.91
N PHE A 732 -9.49 8.79 -5.58
CA PHE A 732 -8.62 9.69 -4.81
C PHE A 732 -7.13 9.29 -4.84
N CYS A 733 -6.76 8.25 -5.60
CA CYS A 733 -5.37 8.06 -6.03
C CYS A 733 -4.96 9.05 -7.14
N ASN A 734 -5.91 9.77 -7.73
CA ASN A 734 -5.67 10.90 -8.64
C ASN A 734 -5.28 12.13 -7.81
N GLU A 735 -4.03 12.55 -7.94
CA GLU A 735 -3.43 13.64 -7.18
C GLU A 735 -4.05 14.97 -7.58
N LEU A 736 -4.28 15.18 -8.88
CA LEU A 736 -4.87 16.41 -9.37
C LEU A 736 -6.28 16.61 -8.81
N LEU A 737 -7.16 15.60 -8.93
CA LEU A 737 -8.51 15.66 -8.37
C LEU A 737 -8.47 15.92 -6.87
N THR A 738 -7.63 15.18 -6.14
CA THR A 738 -7.48 15.35 -4.68
C THR A 738 -7.03 16.76 -4.32
N ARG A 739 -5.99 17.28 -5.00
CA ARG A 739 -5.51 18.66 -4.81
C ARG A 739 -6.61 19.68 -5.05
N ARG A 740 -7.40 19.50 -6.12
CA ARG A 740 -8.49 20.43 -6.45
C ARG A 740 -9.63 20.36 -5.43
N VAL A 741 -10.02 19.17 -4.98
CA VAL A 741 -11.06 19.00 -3.94
C VAL A 741 -10.61 19.68 -2.64
N LEU A 742 -9.37 19.47 -2.21
CA LEU A 742 -8.81 20.12 -1.02
C LEU A 742 -8.80 21.65 -1.17
N ALA A 743 -8.41 22.17 -2.34
CA ALA A 743 -8.43 23.61 -2.62
C ALA A 743 -9.84 24.19 -2.49
N TRP A 744 -10.86 23.54 -3.07
CA TRP A 744 -12.25 23.99 -2.97
C TRP A 744 -12.82 23.87 -1.56
N LEU A 745 -12.41 22.88 -0.77
CA LEU A 745 -12.84 22.72 0.62
C LEU A 745 -12.14 23.66 1.60
N SER A 746 -10.93 24.13 1.29
CA SER A 746 -10.14 24.99 2.19
C SER A 746 -10.84 26.29 2.59
N THR A 747 -11.76 26.79 1.78
CA THR A 747 -12.53 28.03 2.03
C THR A 747 -13.79 27.81 2.88
N THR A 748 -14.14 26.55 3.19
CA THR A 748 -15.38 26.20 3.90
C THR A 748 -15.24 26.20 5.42
N GLY A 749 -14.01 26.15 5.95
CA GLY A 749 -13.74 25.98 7.38
C GLY A 749 -14.03 24.58 7.92
N LEU A 750 -14.41 23.62 7.07
CA LEU A 750 -14.66 22.23 7.43
C LEU A 750 -13.34 21.47 7.59
N GLU A 751 -13.31 20.53 8.53
CA GLU A 751 -12.19 19.61 8.70
C GLU A 751 -12.20 18.58 7.57
N VAL A 752 -11.06 18.33 6.94
CA VAL A 752 -10.92 17.30 5.90
C VAL A 752 -9.94 16.23 6.36
N ILE A 753 -10.38 14.97 6.35
CA ILE A 753 -9.54 13.80 6.64
C ILE A 753 -9.39 12.93 5.38
N ARG A 754 -8.19 12.34 5.23
CA ARG A 754 -7.84 11.46 4.10
C ARG A 754 -6.90 10.35 4.54
N HIS A 755 -6.76 9.35 3.69
CA HIS A 755 -5.86 8.23 3.90
C HIS A 755 -4.37 8.64 3.81
N VAL A 756 -3.52 7.99 4.63
CA VAL A 756 -2.06 8.18 4.63
C VAL A 756 -1.34 6.83 4.62
N ARG A 757 -1.59 5.98 5.62
CA ARG A 757 -0.95 4.67 5.87
C ARG A 757 -1.71 3.49 5.27
N ILE A 758 -2.99 3.70 4.94
CA ILE A 758 -3.88 2.71 4.33
C ILE A 758 -4.24 3.18 2.92
N PRO A 759 -4.33 2.29 1.91
CA PRO A 759 -4.77 2.71 0.59
C PRO A 759 -6.22 3.23 0.61
N PRO A 760 -6.53 4.34 -0.09
CA PRO A 760 -7.91 4.76 -0.33
C PRO A 760 -8.64 3.86 -1.34
N ASN A 761 -7.92 2.99 -2.04
CA ASN A 761 -8.49 1.98 -2.95
C ASN A 761 -8.84 0.68 -2.21
N ASP A 762 -9.32 -0.33 -2.94
CA ASP A 762 -9.77 -1.63 -2.40
C ASP A 762 -8.75 -2.36 -1.51
N GLY A 763 -7.45 -2.03 -1.61
CA GLY A 763 -6.44 -2.54 -0.68
C GLY A 763 -6.67 -2.14 0.79
N GLY A 764 -7.48 -1.11 1.05
CA GLY A 764 -7.92 -0.69 2.38
C GLY A 764 -9.29 -1.24 2.82
N LEU A 765 -10.02 -1.94 1.95
CA LEU A 765 -11.42 -2.32 2.20
C LEU A 765 -11.58 -3.29 3.38
N ALA A 766 -10.63 -4.22 3.54
CA ALA A 766 -10.64 -5.19 4.65
C ALA A 766 -10.52 -4.51 6.03
N LEU A 767 -9.87 -3.35 6.13
CA LEU A 767 -9.82 -2.57 7.37
C LEU A 767 -11.18 -1.94 7.70
N GLY A 768 -11.89 -1.45 6.68
CA GLY A 768 -13.25 -0.96 6.84
C GLY A 768 -14.22 -2.05 7.31
N GLN A 769 -14.13 -3.22 6.68
CA GLN A 769 -14.84 -4.43 7.11
C GLN A 769 -14.54 -4.79 8.57
N ALA A 770 -13.29 -4.65 9.01
CA ALA A 770 -12.89 -4.90 10.40
C ALA A 770 -13.55 -3.94 11.38
N GLY A 771 -13.53 -2.63 11.09
CA GLY A 771 -14.18 -1.62 11.93
C GLY A 771 -15.70 -1.80 12.03
N ILE A 772 -16.36 -2.10 10.91
CA ILE A 772 -17.80 -2.38 10.86
C ILE A 772 -18.13 -3.69 11.60
N GLY A 773 -17.40 -4.77 11.30
CA GLY A 773 -17.60 -6.08 11.90
C GLY A 773 -17.43 -6.06 13.42
N ALA A 774 -16.32 -5.49 13.91
CA ALA A 774 -16.07 -5.36 15.34
C ALA A 774 -17.16 -4.55 16.06
N THR A 775 -17.72 -3.53 15.41
CA THR A 775 -18.82 -2.72 15.97
C THR A 775 -20.12 -3.53 16.06
N ILE A 776 -20.49 -4.25 14.99
CA ILE A 776 -21.72 -5.06 14.92
C ILE A 776 -21.68 -6.26 15.88
N VAL A 777 -20.51 -6.85 16.11
CA VAL A 777 -20.39 -8.03 17.00
C VAL A 777 -20.44 -7.63 18.47
N ARG A 778 -19.98 -6.43 18.82
CA ARG A 778 -20.02 -5.91 20.20
C ARG A 778 -21.43 -5.59 20.70
N GLU A 779 -22.37 -5.28 19.80
CA GLU A 779 -23.74 -4.89 20.16
C GLU A 779 -24.67 -6.07 20.47
N VAL A 780 -24.19 -7.29 20.24
CA VAL A 780 -24.86 -8.56 20.58
C VAL A 780 -24.19 -9.14 21.81
#